data_AF-A0A4Y7KCR6-F1
#
_entry.id   AF-A0A4Y7KCR6-F1
#
_cell.length_a   1.000
_cell.length_b   1.000
_cell.length_c   1.000
_cell.angle_alpha   90.00
_cell.angle_beta   90.00
_cell.angle_gamma   90.00
#
_symmetry.space_group_name_H-M   'P 1'
#
loop_
_entity.id
_entity.type
_entity.pdbx_description
1 polymer ?
#
loop_
_entity_poly.entity_id
_entity_poly.type
_entity_poly.pdbx_seq_one_letter_code
_entity_poly.pdbx_strand_id
1 'polypeptide(L)'
;MGGDVIAFSDVKSTRVEDLTRLSYIPALVQEVEDEGKSYMVKILASKPLEFDEGSQKKFEHLFAVFLVNVATNCRILRALNGGNLSIVEEVLDAAPLVGSECPVCSQDAKCVLGKDLYADFLSFNLNVSQHEAMLDSVLLSTCDHNSSVKLVWGPPGTSKTKTVATLLWALLKMKCNTLTQKRKHRSYGLGDIVLLGNADRIKIGVHEDLHEVFLDYRSDLLAKCFYPCAGWCSQLQAMISLFEDPYKMYLDYLRTEEKNQEDKEKCQQGQEDEVGLQESNQTGEGLTEKRTLEKEHVCQNEKLQFGEFFRKRFYEIRNAVKFCIYCTCTHMPTSQLSEEVVKDMDRTLIWLRGIKNILSTGGELKKVFSKSRTGDRTFRVSSTLSLHKHTIQRFCLQNALLTFCTASSSAKLNGIKDLKVLVIDEAAQLKECETSIPLQLADIQHAILIGDEHQLLAMIYKDVEFGRSLFGGLVSLGRKRHLLSVQYRMHPLISSFPNSEFYNNQISDASNVKEISYKRHLLEGNMFGSYAFINVSYGVEECNNNLSRRNMLEVAIISEIVENLFREVEVGMISPYKAQVAALNEKLGDKYGANSDFLVIVRSVDGFQGGEEDVIIVSTVRSNASGLVGFLGNPQRTNVALTRA
;
A
#
# COMPACT_ATOMS: atom_id res chain seq x y z
N MET A 1 16.45 -2.53 4.85
CA MET A 1 16.21 -2.11 6.25
C MET A 1 17.25 -1.06 6.66
N GLY A 2 17.23 0.13 6.05
CA GLY A 2 18.15 1.22 6.43
C GLY A 2 17.51 2.09 7.52
N GLY A 3 18.25 2.34 8.61
CA GLY A 3 17.83 3.22 9.70
C GLY A 3 17.39 2.55 11.00
N ASP A 4 17.57 1.23 11.15
CA ASP A 4 17.36 0.56 12.44
C ASP A 4 18.55 0.85 13.38
N VAL A 5 18.27 1.24 14.62
CA VAL A 5 19.27 1.36 15.68
C VAL A 5 19.21 0.10 16.52
N ILE A 6 20.32 -0.62 16.57
CA ILE A 6 20.49 -1.88 17.30
C ILE A 6 21.52 -1.66 18.40
N ALA A 7 21.27 -2.19 19.59
CA ALA A 7 22.26 -2.27 20.65
C ALA A 7 22.92 -3.66 20.63
N PHE A 8 24.25 -3.71 20.52
CA PHE A 8 25.03 -4.91 20.71
C PHE A 8 25.46 -5.08 22.16
N SER A 9 25.37 -6.30 22.66
CA SER A 9 25.70 -6.68 24.04
C SER A 9 26.29 -8.09 24.08
N ASP A 10 27.20 -8.34 25.02
CA ASP A 10 27.72 -9.67 25.37
C ASP A 10 26.74 -10.50 26.21
N VAL A 11 25.74 -9.85 26.81
CA VAL A 11 24.69 -10.48 27.62
C VAL A 11 23.32 -10.34 26.95
N LYS A 12 22.54 -11.43 26.94
CA LYS A 12 21.17 -11.46 26.42
C LYS A 12 20.23 -10.66 27.34
N SER A 13 19.78 -9.49 26.89
CA SER A 13 18.73 -8.74 27.60
C SER A 13 17.36 -9.38 27.37
N THR A 14 16.55 -9.48 28.41
CA THR A 14 15.14 -9.91 28.30
C THR A 14 14.16 -8.77 28.51
N ARG A 15 14.61 -7.66 29.12
CA ARG A 15 13.80 -6.48 29.42
C ARG A 15 14.54 -5.21 29.02
N VAL A 16 13.79 -4.15 28.72
CA VAL A 16 14.34 -2.82 28.36
C VAL A 16 15.17 -2.22 29.51
N GLU A 17 14.82 -2.54 30.75
CA GLU A 17 15.54 -2.11 31.96
C GLU A 17 16.98 -2.63 32.00
N ASP A 18 17.25 -3.79 31.39
CA ASP A 18 18.57 -4.42 31.34
C ASP A 18 19.57 -3.54 30.56
N LEU A 19 19.08 -2.77 29.58
CA LEU A 19 19.89 -1.85 28.76
C LEU A 19 20.46 -0.68 29.57
N THR A 20 19.90 -0.35 30.74
CA THR A 20 20.44 0.72 31.60
C THR A 20 21.59 0.24 32.49
N ARG A 21 21.75 -1.07 32.66
CA ARG A 21 22.72 -1.69 33.58
C ARG A 21 23.90 -2.35 32.87
N LEU A 22 23.77 -2.65 31.58
CA LEU A 22 24.77 -3.33 30.76
C LEU A 22 25.52 -2.35 29.86
N SER A 23 26.79 -2.66 29.56
CA SER A 23 27.53 -1.96 28.52
C SER A 23 27.04 -2.41 27.14
N TYR A 24 26.40 -1.50 26.40
CA TYR A 24 25.94 -1.78 25.04
C TYR A 24 26.63 -0.88 24.03
N ILE A 25 26.77 -1.39 22.80
CA ILE A 25 27.30 -0.63 21.65
C ILE A 25 26.14 -0.36 20.71
N PRO A 26 25.61 0.88 20.66
CA PRO A 26 24.60 1.23 19.68
C PRO A 26 25.22 1.25 18.27
N ALA A 27 24.48 0.73 17.30
CA ALA A 27 24.86 0.68 15.90
C ALA A 27 23.66 0.98 15.00
N LEU A 28 23.89 1.77 13.97
CA LEU A 28 22.90 2.10 12.95
C LEU A 28 23.04 1.14 11.77
N VAL A 29 21.98 0.41 11.45
CA VAL A 29 21.91 -0.44 10.25
C VAL A 29 21.81 0.44 9.01
N GLN A 30 22.77 0.28 8.11
CA GLN A 30 22.82 1.01 6.85
C GLN A 30 22.16 0.20 5.73
N GLU A 31 22.56 -1.07 5.58
CA GLU A 31 22.09 -1.96 4.52
C GLU A 31 21.94 -3.39 5.05
N VAL A 32 20.98 -4.13 4.48
CA VAL A 32 20.81 -5.56 4.72
C VAL A 32 20.72 -6.21 3.36
N GLU A 33 21.67 -7.09 3.06
CA GLU A 33 21.73 -7.89 1.85
C GLU A 33 21.33 -9.34 2.20
N ASP A 34 20.40 -9.89 1.42
CA ASP A 34 19.93 -11.27 1.56
C ASP A 34 20.68 -12.14 0.54
N GLU A 35 21.57 -13.00 1.02
CA GLU A 35 22.32 -13.96 0.20
C GLU A 35 21.66 -15.35 0.21
N GLY A 36 20.38 -15.44 0.62
CA GLY A 36 19.56 -16.64 0.64
C GLY A 36 19.84 -17.59 1.82
N LYS A 37 21.11 -17.89 2.12
CA LYS A 37 21.51 -18.73 3.28
C LYS A 37 21.97 -17.92 4.50
N SER A 38 22.31 -16.65 4.31
CA SER A 38 22.78 -15.74 5.35
C SER A 38 22.36 -14.31 5.02
N TYR A 39 22.18 -13.49 6.06
CA TYR A 39 21.96 -12.05 5.92
C TYR A 39 23.27 -11.32 6.22
N MET A 40 23.73 -10.49 5.28
CA MET A 40 24.83 -9.57 5.52
C MET A 40 24.25 -8.23 5.96
N VAL A 41 24.60 -7.76 7.16
CA VAL A 41 24.12 -6.49 7.71
C VAL A 41 25.28 -5.51 7.81
N LYS A 42 25.25 -4.44 7.03
CA LYS A 42 26.22 -3.33 7.14
C LYS A 42 25.73 -2.37 8.23
N ILE A 43 26.59 -2.10 9.21
CA ILE A 43 26.28 -1.26 10.36
C ILE A 43 27.30 -0.13 10.53
N LEU A 44 26.86 0.97 11.14
CA LEU A 44 27.69 2.05 11.65
C LEU A 44 27.61 2.04 13.18
N ALA A 45 28.57 1.38 13.83
CA ALA A 45 28.64 1.26 15.28
C ALA A 45 29.27 2.49 15.93
N SER A 46 28.85 2.85 17.13
CA SER A 46 29.44 3.98 17.88
C SER A 46 30.88 3.74 18.33
N LYS A 47 31.31 2.47 18.38
CA LYS A 47 32.66 2.01 18.70
C LYS A 47 33.00 0.79 17.83
N PRO A 48 34.29 0.53 17.54
CA PRO A 48 34.69 -0.68 16.81
C PRO A 48 34.23 -1.93 17.56
N LEU A 49 33.69 -2.90 16.83
CA LEU A 49 33.47 -4.25 17.36
C LEU A 49 34.79 -5.01 17.17
N GLU A 50 35.58 -5.12 18.24
CA GLU A 50 36.84 -5.87 18.22
C GLU A 50 36.53 -7.38 18.24
N PHE A 51 36.67 -8.03 17.09
CA PHE A 51 36.70 -9.48 16.97
C PHE A 51 38.17 -9.88 16.91
N ASP A 52 38.72 -10.27 18.05
CA ASP A 52 40.15 -10.55 18.19
C ASP A 52 40.46 -11.91 17.53
N GLU A 53 41.04 -11.91 16.31
CA GLU A 53 41.34 -13.13 15.54
C GLU A 53 42.39 -14.05 16.21
N GLY A 54 42.99 -13.62 17.33
CA GLY A 54 44.04 -14.35 18.04
C GLY A 54 43.67 -14.89 19.42
N SER A 55 42.48 -14.60 19.96
CA SER A 55 42.09 -15.06 21.29
C SER A 55 40.64 -15.58 21.31
N GLN A 56 40.48 -16.90 21.46
CA GLN A 56 39.19 -17.60 21.53
C GLN A 56 38.27 -17.20 22.71
N LYS A 57 38.49 -16.06 23.37
CA LYS A 57 37.67 -15.59 24.49
C LYS A 57 37.51 -14.07 24.47
N LYS A 58 36.48 -13.59 23.77
CA LYS A 58 35.72 -12.41 24.25
C LYS A 58 34.29 -12.24 23.74
N PHE A 59 33.82 -13.00 22.74
CA PHE A 59 32.38 -13.08 22.42
C PHE A 59 32.01 -14.50 21.96
N GLU A 60 31.64 -15.40 22.87
CA GLU A 60 30.99 -16.67 22.45
C GLU A 60 29.62 -16.40 21.81
N HIS A 61 28.93 -15.34 22.26
CA HIS A 61 27.66 -14.89 21.72
C HIS A 61 27.56 -13.36 21.75
N LEU A 62 27.30 -12.74 20.59
CA LEU A 62 26.96 -11.33 20.48
C LEU A 62 25.45 -11.21 20.30
N PHE A 63 24.78 -10.53 21.24
CA PHE A 63 23.34 -10.31 21.19
C PHE A 63 23.06 -8.94 20.58
N ALA A 64 22.08 -8.88 19.68
CA ALA A 64 21.61 -7.66 19.05
C ALA A 64 20.16 -7.39 19.46
N VAL A 65 19.90 -6.20 20.00
CA VAL A 65 18.56 -5.78 20.44
C VAL A 65 18.11 -4.60 19.59
N PHE A 66 17.01 -4.77 18.86
CA PHE A 66 16.40 -3.67 18.14
C PHE A 66 15.87 -2.62 19.13
N LEU A 67 16.32 -1.37 18.99
CA LEU A 67 15.88 -0.27 19.83
C LEU A 67 14.77 0.53 19.16
N VAL A 68 15.07 1.10 18.00
CA VAL A 68 14.17 2.00 17.28
C VAL A 68 14.58 2.11 15.82
N ASN A 69 13.62 2.29 14.93
CA ASN A 69 13.90 2.71 13.56
C ASN A 69 13.91 4.24 13.49
N VAL A 70 15.07 4.83 13.22
CA VAL A 70 15.23 6.29 13.08
C VAL A 70 15.02 6.76 11.65
N ALA A 71 14.69 5.89 10.69
CA ALA A 71 14.58 6.28 9.29
C ALA A 71 13.54 7.39 9.09
N THR A 72 12.40 7.32 9.78
CA THR A 72 11.39 8.40 9.76
C THR A 72 11.98 9.71 10.29
N ASN A 73 12.63 9.69 11.46
CA ASN A 73 13.23 10.90 12.06
C ASN A 73 14.36 11.49 11.21
N CYS A 74 15.20 10.65 10.60
CA CYS A 74 16.25 11.11 9.69
C CYS A 74 15.66 11.71 8.40
N ARG A 75 14.56 11.16 7.88
CA ARG A 75 13.84 11.75 6.74
C ARG A 75 13.23 13.09 7.11
N ILE A 76 12.62 13.20 8.29
CA ILE A 76 12.12 14.45 8.86
C ILE A 76 13.26 15.48 8.94
N LEU A 77 14.39 15.14 9.55
CA LEU A 77 15.52 16.06 9.72
C LEU A 77 16.12 16.51 8.37
N ARG A 78 16.28 15.59 7.42
CA ARG A 78 16.77 15.93 6.07
C ARG A 78 15.82 16.84 5.33
N ALA A 79 14.52 16.61 5.46
CA ALA A 79 13.51 17.43 4.82
C ALA A 79 13.50 18.84 5.47
N LEU A 80 13.57 18.95 6.81
CA LEU A 80 13.63 20.24 7.52
C LEU A 80 14.82 21.12 7.11
N ASN A 81 15.90 20.55 6.60
CA ASN A 81 17.12 21.27 6.20
C ASN A 81 17.14 21.72 4.74
N GLY A 82 16.09 21.47 3.94
CA GLY A 82 15.99 22.00 2.58
C GLY A 82 14.54 22.06 2.15
N GLY A 83 14.04 23.22 1.72
CA GLY A 83 12.60 23.30 1.49
C GLY A 83 12.12 24.48 0.68
N ASN A 84 10.96 24.23 0.07
CA ASN A 84 10.04 25.20 -0.51
C ASN A 84 9.59 26.21 0.54
N LEU A 85 10.07 27.45 0.45
CA LEU A 85 9.76 28.49 1.43
C LEU A 85 8.32 28.99 1.30
N SER A 86 7.71 28.96 0.12
CA SER A 86 6.41 29.62 -0.13
C SER A 86 5.25 29.01 0.66
N ILE A 87 5.10 27.68 0.62
CA ILE A 87 4.03 26.99 1.35
C ILE A 87 4.32 26.93 2.85
N VAL A 88 5.60 26.94 3.24
CA VAL A 88 6.03 26.95 4.64
C VAL A 88 5.77 28.32 5.26
N GLU A 89 6.07 29.41 4.56
CA GLU A 89 5.71 30.77 4.95
C GLU A 89 4.19 30.92 5.10
N GLU A 90 3.39 30.40 4.16
CA GLU A 90 1.93 30.39 4.28
C GLU A 90 1.43 29.61 5.50
N VAL A 91 2.11 28.53 5.91
CA VAL A 91 1.80 27.79 7.15
C VAL A 91 2.19 28.60 8.40
N LEU A 92 3.29 29.33 8.35
CA LEU A 92 3.85 30.09 9.48
C LEU A 92 3.19 31.47 9.66
N ASP A 93 2.68 32.07 8.60
CA ASP A 93 2.03 33.38 8.64
C ASP A 93 0.71 33.29 9.43
N ALA A 94 0.77 33.78 10.67
CA ALA A 94 -0.29 33.74 11.67
C ALA A 94 -1.41 34.78 11.46
N ALA A 95 -1.50 35.41 10.29
CA ALA A 95 -2.57 36.36 10.01
C ALA A 95 -3.87 35.60 9.71
N PRO A 96 -5.02 36.01 10.29
CA PRO A 96 -6.33 35.49 9.92
C PRO A 96 -6.69 36.03 8.53
N LEU A 97 -6.07 35.47 7.48
CA LEU A 97 -6.37 35.86 6.11
C LEU A 97 -7.80 35.42 5.80
N VAL A 98 -8.64 36.44 5.58
CA VAL A 98 -9.93 36.37 4.90
C VAL A 98 -9.80 35.41 3.73
N GLY A 99 -10.46 34.24 3.82
CA GLY A 99 -10.76 33.33 2.69
C GLY A 99 -9.56 32.92 1.82
N SER A 100 -9.34 31.63 1.64
CA SER A 100 -8.39 31.08 0.65
C SER A 100 -8.82 31.33 -0.80
N GLU A 101 -9.44 32.47 -1.10
CA GLU A 101 -9.86 32.89 -2.42
C GLU A 101 -8.75 33.74 -3.02
N CYS A 102 -8.20 33.27 -4.13
CA CYS A 102 -7.20 34.04 -4.85
C CYS A 102 -7.86 35.30 -5.42
N PRO A 103 -7.36 36.51 -5.10
CA PRO A 103 -7.98 37.78 -5.55
C PRO A 103 -7.91 37.97 -7.08
N VAL A 104 -7.11 37.15 -7.77
CA VAL A 104 -6.91 37.18 -9.23
C VAL A 104 -7.78 36.14 -9.93
N CYS A 105 -8.05 35.00 -9.30
CA CYS A 105 -8.80 33.91 -9.93
C CYS A 105 -10.31 34.12 -9.74
N SER A 106 -11.01 34.56 -10.79
CA SER A 106 -12.47 34.70 -10.81
C SER A 106 -13.18 33.56 -11.54
N GLN A 107 -12.57 32.38 -11.60
CA GLN A 107 -13.07 31.27 -12.43
C GLN A 107 -14.12 30.44 -11.69
N ASP A 108 -15.18 30.07 -12.40
CA ASP A 108 -16.17 29.10 -11.94
C ASP A 108 -15.61 27.67 -12.11
N ALA A 109 -15.79 26.82 -11.11
CA ALA A 109 -15.34 25.43 -11.15
C ALA A 109 -15.95 24.66 -12.34
N LYS A 110 -17.15 25.03 -12.79
CA LYS A 110 -17.78 24.47 -13.99
C LYS A 110 -17.03 24.82 -15.28
N CYS A 111 -16.42 26.00 -15.34
CA CYS A 111 -15.57 26.39 -16.47
C CYS A 111 -14.26 25.60 -16.46
N VAL A 112 -13.70 25.37 -15.27
CA VAL A 112 -12.44 24.62 -15.10
C VAL A 112 -12.60 23.13 -15.41
N LEU A 113 -13.65 22.50 -14.89
CA LEU A 113 -13.90 21.07 -15.10
C LEU A 113 -14.42 20.79 -16.52
N GLY A 114 -15.10 21.75 -17.14
CA GLY A 114 -15.84 21.51 -18.38
C GLY A 114 -17.16 20.76 -18.13
N LYS A 115 -18.06 20.81 -19.12
CA LYS A 115 -19.44 20.30 -18.95
C LYS A 115 -19.53 18.81 -18.65
N ASP A 116 -18.72 18.00 -19.35
CA ASP A 116 -18.79 16.53 -19.24
C ASP A 116 -18.22 16.05 -17.89
N LEU A 117 -17.08 16.59 -17.48
CA LEU A 117 -16.49 16.24 -16.18
C LEU A 117 -17.34 16.72 -15.01
N TYR A 118 -17.96 17.90 -15.14
CA TYR A 118 -18.91 18.40 -14.15
C TYR A 118 -20.19 17.54 -14.08
N ALA A 119 -20.65 16.97 -15.21
CA ALA A 119 -21.77 16.03 -15.20
C ALA A 119 -21.41 14.70 -14.54
N ASP A 120 -20.23 14.14 -14.85
CA ASP A 120 -19.70 12.96 -14.17
C ASP A 120 -19.51 13.23 -12.67
N PHE A 121 -19.09 14.45 -12.30
CA PHE A 121 -18.94 14.88 -10.92
C PHE A 121 -20.27 14.83 -10.14
N LEU A 122 -21.38 15.20 -10.76
CA LEU A 122 -22.72 15.08 -10.16
C LEU A 122 -23.16 13.62 -9.97
N SER A 123 -22.59 12.67 -10.72
CA SER A 123 -22.94 11.25 -10.63
C SER A 123 -22.42 10.56 -9.35
N PHE A 124 -21.45 11.16 -8.65
CA PHE A 124 -20.87 10.58 -7.43
C PHE A 124 -21.80 10.65 -6.20
N ASN A 125 -23.00 11.24 -6.32
CA ASN A 125 -23.97 11.37 -5.23
C ASN A 125 -23.32 11.94 -3.95
N LEU A 126 -22.64 13.07 -4.08
CA LEU A 126 -22.07 13.79 -2.95
C LEU A 126 -23.12 14.76 -2.40
N ASN A 127 -23.04 15.09 -1.11
CA ASN A 127 -23.86 16.16 -0.56
C ASN A 127 -23.27 17.55 -0.85
N VAL A 128 -24.03 18.59 -0.52
CA VAL A 128 -23.63 20.00 -0.74
C VAL A 128 -22.27 20.32 -0.11
N SER A 129 -22.06 19.96 1.16
CA SER A 129 -20.79 20.24 1.85
C SER A 129 -19.60 19.53 1.22
N GLN A 130 -19.77 18.30 0.75
CA GLN A 130 -18.73 17.56 0.03
C GLN A 130 -18.46 18.21 -1.33
N HIS A 131 -19.52 18.57 -2.07
CA HIS A 131 -19.39 19.23 -3.36
C HIS A 131 -18.64 20.57 -3.26
N GLU A 132 -18.98 21.43 -2.30
CA GLU A 132 -18.29 22.70 -2.08
C GLU A 132 -16.82 22.50 -1.71
N ALA A 133 -16.52 21.59 -0.76
CA ALA A 133 -15.15 21.27 -0.35
C ALA A 133 -14.27 20.94 -1.56
N MET A 134 -14.83 20.14 -2.46
CA MET A 134 -14.19 19.64 -3.65
C MET A 134 -14.04 20.67 -4.76
N LEU A 135 -15.09 21.41 -5.09
CA LEU A 135 -15.03 22.43 -6.15
C LEU A 135 -14.00 23.50 -5.82
N ASP A 136 -13.99 23.96 -4.59
CA ASP A 136 -12.96 24.87 -4.10
C ASP A 136 -11.56 24.25 -4.17
N SER A 137 -11.41 22.96 -3.83
CA SER A 137 -10.12 22.26 -3.89
C SER A 137 -9.61 22.13 -5.33
N VAL A 138 -10.53 21.91 -6.28
CA VAL A 138 -10.23 21.90 -7.71
C VAL A 138 -9.83 23.29 -8.18
N LEU A 139 -10.58 24.34 -7.82
CA LEU A 139 -10.23 25.71 -8.16
C LEU A 139 -8.84 26.09 -7.62
N LEU A 140 -8.57 25.70 -6.36
CA LEU A 140 -7.28 25.87 -5.72
C LEU A 140 -6.17 25.21 -6.53
N SER A 141 -6.37 23.98 -7.00
CA SER A 141 -5.38 23.23 -7.80
C SER A 141 -5.00 23.86 -9.13
N THR A 142 -5.80 24.82 -9.62
CA THR A 142 -5.58 25.54 -10.88
C THR A 142 -4.99 26.94 -10.73
N CYS A 143 -4.87 27.40 -9.49
CA CYS A 143 -4.26 28.70 -9.22
C CYS A 143 -2.73 28.58 -9.33
N ASP A 144 -2.08 29.49 -10.05
CA ASP A 144 -0.61 29.59 -10.04
C ASP A 144 -0.14 30.87 -9.31
N HIS A 145 -1.06 31.66 -8.74
CA HIS A 145 -0.76 33.00 -8.22
C HIS A 145 -0.33 33.05 -6.75
N ASN A 146 -0.81 32.11 -5.91
CA ASN A 146 -0.50 32.10 -4.48
C ASN A 146 -0.35 30.66 -3.98
N SER A 147 0.47 30.47 -2.93
CA SER A 147 0.50 29.21 -2.18
C SER A 147 -0.60 29.20 -1.13
N SER A 148 -1.19 28.04 -0.84
CA SER A 148 -2.34 27.99 0.07
C SER A 148 -2.51 26.64 0.77
N VAL A 149 -2.94 26.69 2.02
CA VAL A 149 -3.34 25.49 2.78
C VAL A 149 -4.85 25.50 3.04
N LYS A 150 -5.55 24.47 2.55
CA LYS A 150 -6.97 24.26 2.79
C LYS A 150 -7.17 23.15 3.81
N LEU A 151 -8.06 23.39 4.79
CA LEU A 151 -8.46 22.41 5.79
C LEU A 151 -9.87 21.91 5.49
N VAL A 152 -10.04 20.59 5.38
CA VAL A 152 -11.34 19.92 5.30
C VAL A 152 -11.46 19.00 6.50
N TRP A 153 -12.60 19.00 7.18
CA TRP A 153 -12.82 18.15 8.34
C TRP A 153 -14.22 17.60 8.41
N GLY A 154 -14.38 16.52 9.16
CA GLY A 154 -15.70 16.01 9.48
C GLY A 154 -15.64 14.74 10.32
N PRO A 155 -16.72 14.43 11.05
CA PRO A 155 -16.80 13.25 11.90
C PRO A 155 -16.56 11.92 11.17
N PRO A 156 -16.41 10.81 11.91
CA PRO A 156 -16.61 9.45 11.38
C PRO A 156 -17.94 9.34 10.63
N GLY A 157 -17.96 8.58 9.53
CA GLY A 157 -19.17 8.37 8.74
C GLY A 157 -19.55 9.51 7.77
N THR A 158 -18.81 10.62 7.72
CA THR A 158 -19.04 11.72 6.75
C THR A 158 -18.46 11.48 5.34
N SER A 159 -17.97 10.26 5.09
CA SER A 159 -17.35 9.85 3.83
C SER A 159 -16.17 10.73 3.40
N LYS A 160 -15.29 11.13 4.34
CA LYS A 160 -14.01 11.83 4.05
C LYS A 160 -13.23 11.16 2.92
N THR A 161 -13.01 9.85 3.01
CA THR A 161 -12.30 9.06 2.00
C THR A 161 -12.99 9.10 0.63
N LYS A 162 -14.32 9.11 0.58
CA LYS A 162 -15.07 9.29 -0.68
C LYS A 162 -14.79 10.65 -1.30
N THR A 163 -14.79 11.70 -0.47
CA THR A 163 -14.48 13.09 -0.89
C THR A 163 -13.06 13.18 -1.46
N VAL A 164 -12.07 12.59 -0.76
CA VAL A 164 -10.68 12.51 -1.24
C VAL A 164 -10.58 11.71 -2.54
N ALA A 165 -11.23 10.55 -2.64
CA ALA A 165 -11.22 9.72 -3.84
C ALA A 165 -11.79 10.45 -5.06
N THR A 166 -12.94 11.13 -4.90
CA THR A 166 -13.53 11.91 -6.00
C THR A 166 -12.65 13.12 -6.36
N LEU A 167 -11.91 13.70 -5.40
CA LEU A 167 -11.03 14.85 -5.67
C LEU A 167 -9.84 14.39 -6.51
N LEU A 168 -9.19 13.31 -6.08
CA LEU A 168 -8.07 12.72 -6.82
C LEU A 168 -8.50 12.25 -8.21
N TRP A 169 -9.72 11.71 -8.34
CA TRP A 169 -10.31 11.38 -9.64
C TRP A 169 -10.47 12.61 -10.52
N ALA A 170 -11.00 13.73 -9.99
CA ALA A 170 -11.17 14.96 -10.76
C ALA A 170 -9.81 15.53 -11.22
N LEU A 171 -8.82 15.57 -10.31
CA LEU A 171 -7.47 16.03 -10.62
C LEU A 171 -6.79 15.15 -11.69
N LEU A 172 -6.98 13.82 -11.61
CA LEU A 172 -6.49 12.90 -12.64
C LEU A 172 -7.16 13.20 -13.99
N LYS A 173 -8.49 13.36 -14.02
CA LYS A 173 -9.23 13.65 -15.26
C LYS A 173 -8.88 14.99 -15.89
N MET A 174 -8.66 16.03 -15.09
CA MET A 174 -8.24 17.34 -15.58
C MET A 174 -6.87 17.29 -16.26
N LYS A 175 -5.97 16.41 -15.80
CA LYS A 175 -4.64 16.22 -16.40
C LYS A 175 -4.64 15.20 -17.54
N CYS A 176 -5.57 14.24 -17.54
CA CYS A 176 -5.77 13.31 -18.64
C CYS A 176 -6.62 13.94 -19.75
N ASN A 177 -5.99 14.51 -20.79
CA ASN A 177 -6.67 15.02 -22.00
C ASN A 177 -7.38 13.94 -22.85
N THR A 178 -7.47 12.70 -22.36
CA THR A 178 -7.92 11.53 -23.12
C THR A 178 -8.83 10.70 -22.24
N LEU A 179 -10.14 10.74 -22.49
CA LEU A 179 -10.97 9.58 -22.24
C LEU A 179 -12.01 9.40 -23.33
N THR A 180 -11.55 8.83 -24.44
CA THR A 180 -12.41 8.14 -25.38
C THR A 180 -12.92 6.85 -24.73
N GLN A 181 -14.24 6.84 -24.49
CA GLN A 181 -15.14 5.70 -24.34
C GLN A 181 -14.54 4.28 -24.36
N LYS A 182 -14.84 3.50 -23.31
CA LYS A 182 -15.02 2.03 -23.32
C LYS A 182 -14.18 1.28 -24.37
N ARG A 183 -12.91 0.98 -24.08
CA ARG A 183 -12.12 0.01 -24.87
C ARG A 183 -11.54 -1.11 -24.00
N LYS A 184 -11.45 -2.29 -24.62
CA LYS A 184 -11.36 -3.65 -24.03
C LYS A 184 -10.15 -3.94 -23.12
N HIS A 185 -9.19 -3.03 -22.97
CA HIS A 185 -8.10 -3.18 -22.00
C HIS A 185 -8.50 -2.49 -20.70
N ARG A 186 -8.96 -3.28 -19.71
CA ARG A 186 -9.37 -2.78 -18.39
C ARG A 186 -8.26 -1.98 -17.66
N SER A 187 -7.00 -2.07 -18.09
CA SER A 187 -5.82 -1.58 -17.37
C SER A 187 -5.07 -0.40 -18.03
N TYR A 188 -5.48 0.08 -19.22
CA TYR A 188 -4.81 1.24 -19.84
C TYR A 188 -5.05 2.50 -18.99
N GLY A 189 -3.98 3.25 -18.71
CA GLY A 189 -4.01 4.44 -17.86
C GLY A 189 -3.56 4.21 -16.41
N LEU A 190 -3.39 2.96 -15.97
CA LEU A 190 -2.84 2.69 -14.62
C LEU A 190 -1.40 3.18 -14.45
N GLY A 191 -0.65 3.33 -15.55
CA GLY A 191 0.69 3.93 -15.56
C GLY A 191 0.76 5.35 -15.00
N ASP A 192 -0.34 6.10 -15.04
CA ASP A 192 -0.42 7.47 -14.52
C ASP A 192 -0.53 7.53 -12.99
N ILE A 193 -0.82 6.40 -12.35
CA ILE A 193 -0.96 6.27 -10.90
C ILE A 193 0.23 5.48 -10.36
N VAL A 194 0.93 6.01 -9.37
CA VAL A 194 2.05 5.32 -8.71
C VAL A 194 1.79 5.19 -7.22
N LEU A 195 1.99 4.00 -6.67
CA LEU A 195 1.98 3.72 -5.24
C LEU A 195 3.39 3.45 -4.76
N LEU A 196 3.84 4.24 -3.78
CA LEU A 196 5.17 4.21 -3.19
C LEU A 196 5.09 3.96 -1.68
N GLY A 197 5.79 2.93 -1.21
CA GLY A 197 5.94 2.70 0.22
C GLY A 197 6.48 1.31 0.52
N ASN A 198 6.30 0.86 1.76
CA ASN A 198 6.70 -0.48 2.18
C ASN A 198 5.56 -1.47 1.86
N ALA A 199 5.88 -2.53 1.12
CA ALA A 199 4.90 -3.50 0.62
C ALA A 199 4.13 -4.21 1.76
N ASP A 200 4.81 -4.52 2.86
CA ASP A 200 4.20 -5.21 4.01
C ASP A 200 3.22 -4.31 4.75
N ARG A 201 3.60 -3.05 4.98
CA ARG A 201 2.74 -2.06 5.64
C ARG A 201 1.51 -1.71 4.81
N ILE A 202 1.66 -1.68 3.49
CA ILE A 202 0.56 -1.44 2.55
C ILE A 202 -0.25 -2.73 2.30
N LYS A 203 0.23 -3.89 2.79
CA LYS A 203 -0.39 -5.21 2.62
C LYS A 203 -0.67 -5.55 1.15
N ILE A 204 0.30 -5.29 0.28
CA ILE A 204 0.18 -5.51 -1.16
C ILE A 204 -0.12 -6.99 -1.48
N GLY A 205 0.36 -7.92 -0.67
CA GLY A 205 0.06 -9.36 -0.83
C GLY A 205 -1.40 -9.74 -0.56
N VAL A 206 -2.20 -8.87 0.07
CA VAL A 206 -3.64 -9.09 0.33
C VAL A 206 -4.51 -8.45 -0.74
N HIS A 207 -4.07 -7.32 -1.30
CA HIS A 207 -4.82 -6.56 -2.30
C HIS A 207 -4.14 -6.66 -3.67
N GLU A 208 -4.51 -7.69 -4.44
CA GLU A 208 -3.95 -7.93 -5.79
C GLU A 208 -4.09 -6.71 -6.71
N ASP A 209 -5.17 -5.94 -6.57
CA ASP A 209 -5.43 -4.74 -7.39
C ASP A 209 -4.39 -3.63 -7.19
N LEU A 210 -3.75 -3.55 -6.01
CA LEU A 210 -2.73 -2.54 -5.72
C LEU A 210 -1.36 -2.89 -6.32
N HIS A 211 -1.17 -4.13 -6.75
CA HIS A 211 0.10 -4.62 -7.25
C HIS A 211 0.49 -3.91 -8.55
N GLU A 212 -0.46 -3.69 -9.46
CA GLU A 212 -0.25 -3.06 -10.78
C GLU A 212 0.19 -1.58 -10.71
N VAL A 213 -0.16 -0.90 -9.61
CA VAL A 213 0.22 0.50 -9.34
C VAL A 213 1.46 0.63 -8.45
N PHE A 214 1.94 -0.46 -7.86
CA PHE A 214 3.11 -0.44 -6.98
C PHE A 214 4.42 -0.25 -7.77
N LEU A 215 5.23 0.74 -7.36
CA LEU A 215 6.40 1.18 -8.11
C LEU A 215 7.43 0.07 -8.33
N ASP A 216 7.75 -0.71 -7.30
CA ASP A 216 8.80 -1.74 -7.40
C ASP A 216 8.37 -2.85 -8.36
N TYR A 217 7.15 -3.37 -8.20
CA TYR A 217 6.58 -4.39 -9.09
C TYR A 217 6.54 -3.92 -10.54
N ARG A 218 6.03 -2.71 -10.75
CA ARG A 218 5.98 -2.06 -12.05
C ARG A 218 7.37 -1.98 -12.70
N SER A 219 8.35 -1.51 -11.94
CA SER A 219 9.71 -1.31 -12.45
C SER A 219 10.35 -2.64 -12.88
N ASP A 220 10.06 -3.74 -12.19
CA ASP A 220 10.56 -5.07 -12.54
C ASP A 220 9.93 -5.60 -13.84
N LEU A 221 8.63 -5.35 -14.06
CA LEU A 221 7.96 -5.74 -15.30
C LEU A 221 8.44 -4.93 -16.50
N LEU A 222 8.56 -3.60 -16.35
CA LEU A 222 9.07 -2.74 -17.41
C LEU A 222 10.54 -3.06 -17.73
N ALA A 223 11.37 -3.38 -16.73
CA ALA A 223 12.76 -3.81 -16.94
C ALA A 223 12.86 -5.03 -17.85
N LYS A 224 11.98 -6.04 -17.67
CA LYS A 224 11.91 -7.22 -18.55
C LYS A 224 11.51 -6.84 -19.98
N CYS A 225 10.61 -5.87 -20.14
CA CYS A 225 10.13 -5.43 -21.45
C CYS A 225 11.18 -4.61 -22.21
N PHE A 226 12.01 -3.84 -21.52
CA PHE A 226 13.06 -3.02 -22.13
C PHE A 226 14.44 -3.69 -22.17
N TYR A 227 14.54 -4.96 -21.76
CA TYR A 227 15.80 -5.69 -21.80
C TYR A 227 16.32 -5.83 -23.25
N PRO A 228 17.55 -5.39 -23.58
CA PRO A 228 18.01 -5.33 -24.97
C PRO A 228 17.94 -6.65 -25.75
N CYS A 229 18.26 -7.77 -25.09
CA CYS A 229 18.37 -9.07 -25.77
C CYS A 229 17.07 -9.88 -25.78
N ALA A 230 16.15 -9.63 -24.85
CA ALA A 230 14.95 -10.47 -24.64
C ALA A 230 13.64 -9.67 -24.56
N GLY A 231 13.72 -8.34 -24.58
CA GLY A 231 12.59 -7.43 -24.47
C GLY A 231 11.87 -7.19 -25.80
N TRP A 232 10.96 -6.20 -25.78
CA TRP A 232 10.02 -5.89 -26.85
C TRP A 232 10.66 -5.85 -28.25
N CYS A 233 11.74 -5.08 -28.41
CA CYS A 233 12.39 -4.89 -29.71
C CYS A 233 12.97 -6.21 -30.25
N SER A 234 13.62 -7.02 -29.41
CA SER A 234 14.20 -8.29 -29.87
C SER A 234 13.12 -9.32 -30.19
N GLN A 235 12.04 -9.37 -29.43
CA GLN A 235 10.92 -10.27 -29.67
C GLN A 235 10.15 -9.92 -30.94
N LEU A 236 9.95 -8.62 -31.21
CA LEU A 236 9.36 -8.18 -32.48
C LEU A 236 10.27 -8.53 -33.66
N GLN A 237 11.57 -8.26 -33.56
CA GLN A 237 12.52 -8.61 -34.62
C GLN A 237 12.53 -10.13 -34.87
N ALA A 238 12.52 -10.93 -33.81
CA ALA A 238 12.44 -12.39 -33.91
C ALA A 238 11.12 -12.84 -34.55
N MET A 239 10.00 -12.16 -34.27
CA MET A 239 8.71 -12.44 -34.92
C MET A 239 8.76 -12.13 -36.42
N ILE A 240 9.32 -10.98 -36.80
CA ILE A 240 9.50 -10.57 -38.19
C ILE A 240 10.37 -11.60 -38.92
N SER A 241 11.53 -11.94 -38.37
CA SER A 241 12.43 -12.94 -38.96
C SER A 241 11.78 -14.31 -39.10
N LEU A 242 10.93 -14.72 -38.16
CA LEU A 242 10.20 -15.99 -38.24
C LEU A 242 9.22 -16.02 -39.42
N PHE A 243 8.65 -14.87 -39.83
CA PHE A 243 7.72 -14.81 -40.96
C PHE A 243 8.39 -14.48 -42.30
N GLU A 244 9.49 -13.73 -42.29
CA GLU A 244 10.24 -13.38 -43.50
C GLU A 244 11.13 -14.53 -44.00
N ASP A 245 11.88 -15.17 -43.10
CA ASP A 245 12.81 -16.25 -43.45
C ASP A 245 12.83 -17.35 -42.36
N PRO A 246 11.74 -18.12 -42.23
CA PRO A 246 11.64 -19.18 -41.22
C PRO A 246 12.68 -20.29 -41.40
N TYR A 247 13.10 -20.54 -42.65
CA TYR A 247 14.03 -21.63 -42.95
C TYR A 247 15.44 -21.31 -42.46
N LYS A 248 15.89 -20.06 -42.62
CA LYS A 248 17.16 -19.61 -42.05
C LYS A 248 17.19 -19.74 -40.53
N MET A 249 16.12 -19.33 -39.83
CA MET A 249 16.04 -19.52 -38.37
C MET A 249 16.08 -20.99 -37.95
N TYR A 250 15.48 -21.89 -38.74
CA TYR A 250 15.54 -23.33 -38.50
C TYR A 250 16.94 -23.90 -38.72
N LEU A 251 17.65 -23.48 -39.78
CA LEU A 251 19.03 -23.88 -40.02
C LEU A 251 20.00 -23.40 -38.92
N ASP A 252 19.75 -22.21 -38.38
CA ASP A 252 20.54 -21.67 -37.25
C ASP A 252 20.26 -22.45 -35.95
N TYR A 253 19.01 -22.88 -35.73
CA TYR A 253 18.64 -23.80 -34.65
C TYR A 253 19.39 -25.14 -34.77
N LEU A 254 19.37 -25.77 -35.96
CA LEU A 254 20.07 -27.03 -36.18
C LEU A 254 21.58 -26.91 -35.90
N ARG A 255 22.21 -25.82 -36.37
CA ARG A 255 23.63 -25.54 -36.08
C ARG A 255 23.92 -25.31 -34.59
N THR A 256 22.97 -24.75 -33.85
CA THR A 256 23.11 -24.52 -32.40
C THR A 256 22.95 -25.82 -31.62
N GLU A 257 22.00 -26.68 -32.01
CA GLU A 257 21.84 -28.01 -31.41
C GLU A 257 23.06 -28.90 -31.67
N GLU A 258 23.66 -28.81 -32.87
CA GLU A 258 24.90 -29.53 -33.21
C GLU A 258 26.07 -29.09 -32.33
N LYS A 259 26.27 -27.78 -32.13
CA LYS A 259 27.28 -27.27 -31.19
C LYS A 259 27.03 -27.70 -29.75
N ASN A 260 25.77 -27.65 -29.30
CA ASN A 260 25.42 -28.06 -27.93
C ASN A 260 25.61 -29.57 -27.72
N GLN A 261 25.48 -30.39 -28.77
CA GLN A 261 25.82 -31.81 -28.74
C GLN A 261 27.33 -32.02 -28.66
N GLU A 262 28.12 -31.33 -29.49
CA GLU A 262 29.59 -31.36 -29.44
C GLU A 262 30.15 -30.92 -28.06
N ASP A 263 29.57 -29.88 -27.45
CA ASP A 263 30.00 -29.40 -26.14
C ASP A 263 29.61 -30.35 -24.99
N LYS A 264 28.46 -31.05 -25.10
CA LYS A 264 28.06 -32.10 -24.16
C LYS A 264 28.95 -33.35 -24.28
N GLU A 265 29.34 -33.73 -25.48
CA GLU A 265 30.27 -34.85 -25.74
C GLU A 265 31.66 -34.54 -25.17
N LYS A 266 32.15 -33.31 -25.31
CA LYS A 266 33.41 -32.85 -24.68
C LYS A 266 33.36 -32.85 -23.15
N CYS A 267 32.24 -32.45 -22.55
CA CYS A 267 32.06 -32.51 -21.09
C CYS A 267 31.98 -33.95 -20.56
N GLN A 268 31.52 -34.91 -21.35
CA GLN A 268 31.49 -36.33 -20.98
C GLN A 268 32.88 -36.97 -21.10
N GLN A 269 33.66 -36.63 -22.14
CA GLN A 269 35.05 -37.10 -22.28
C GLN A 269 35.97 -36.54 -21.19
N GLY A 270 35.76 -35.30 -20.74
CA GLY A 270 36.53 -34.72 -19.62
C GLY A 270 36.27 -35.38 -18.25
N GLN A 271 35.18 -36.12 -18.09
CA GLN A 271 34.88 -36.88 -16.86
C GLN A 271 35.43 -38.31 -16.89
N GLU A 272 35.75 -38.86 -18.07
CA GLU A 272 36.38 -40.18 -18.19
C GLU A 272 37.91 -40.11 -17.95
N ASP A 273 38.54 -38.98 -18.27
CA ASP A 273 39.99 -38.78 -18.07
C ASP A 273 40.39 -38.51 -16.59
N GLU A 274 39.46 -38.12 -15.71
CA GLU A 274 39.74 -37.91 -14.26
C GLU A 274 39.53 -39.16 -13.39
N VAL A 275 38.89 -40.22 -13.91
CA VAL A 275 38.65 -41.48 -13.15
C VAL A 275 39.78 -42.50 -13.33
N GLY A 276 40.74 -42.25 -14.22
CA GLY A 276 41.88 -43.13 -14.49
C GLY A 276 43.08 -43.03 -13.53
N LEU A 277 43.04 -42.18 -12.50
CA LEU A 277 44.20 -41.86 -11.66
C LEU A 277 43.86 -41.76 -10.16
N GLN A 278 43.17 -42.76 -9.59
CA GLN A 278 43.17 -43.00 -8.14
C GLN A 278 42.55 -44.36 -7.75
N GLU A 279 43.11 -45.47 -8.26
CA GLU A 279 42.94 -46.78 -7.62
C GLU A 279 44.29 -47.27 -7.08
N SER A 280 44.62 -46.88 -5.85
CA SER A 280 45.37 -47.76 -4.98
C SER A 280 45.03 -47.49 -3.51
N ASN A 281 44.71 -48.59 -2.83
CA ASN A 281 44.75 -48.84 -1.40
C ASN A 281 43.46 -48.70 -0.56
N GLN A 282 43.04 -49.90 -0.14
CA GLN A 282 42.50 -50.29 1.17
C GLN A 282 40.98 -50.47 1.32
N THR A 283 40.56 -51.71 1.03
CA THR A 283 39.88 -52.66 1.94
C THR A 283 39.28 -52.12 3.25
N GLY A 284 37.99 -52.39 3.47
CA GLY A 284 37.38 -52.38 4.80
C GLY A 284 35.87 -52.21 4.76
N GLU A 285 35.14 -53.28 5.07
CA GLU A 285 33.69 -53.47 4.99
C GLU A 285 32.85 -52.56 5.90
N GLY A 286 31.63 -52.20 5.46
CA GLY A 286 30.59 -51.71 6.37
C GLY A 286 29.39 -51.01 5.72
N LEU A 287 28.30 -51.77 5.55
CA LEU A 287 26.88 -51.35 5.59
C LEU A 287 26.23 -50.71 4.34
N THR A 288 25.70 -51.64 3.55
CA THR A 288 24.40 -51.71 2.86
C THR A 288 23.32 -50.62 3.07
N GLU A 289 22.69 -50.31 1.92
CA GLU A 289 21.26 -50.01 1.70
C GLU A 289 20.70 -48.60 1.97
N LYS A 290 20.69 -47.77 0.92
CA LYS A 290 19.48 -47.34 0.17
C LYS A 290 19.79 -46.11 -0.71
N ARG A 291 20.25 -46.36 -1.93
CA ARG A 291 20.15 -45.43 -3.06
C ARG A 291 19.89 -46.25 -4.33
N THR A 292 18.63 -46.63 -4.50
CA THR A 292 18.11 -47.14 -5.76
C THR A 292 16.86 -46.33 -6.06
N LEU A 293 16.74 -45.85 -7.30
CA LEU A 293 15.76 -44.88 -7.84
C LEU A 293 16.17 -43.45 -7.46
N GLU A 294 16.79 -42.62 -8.31
CA GLU A 294 16.45 -42.29 -9.69
C GLU A 294 17.74 -42.04 -10.51
N LYS A 295 18.17 -43.04 -11.29
CA LYS A 295 19.03 -42.84 -12.45
C LYS A 295 18.27 -43.44 -13.63
N GLU A 296 17.40 -42.65 -14.25
CA GLU A 296 16.93 -42.85 -15.63
C GLU A 296 15.95 -41.73 -15.99
N HIS A 297 16.49 -40.63 -16.51
CA HIS A 297 15.87 -39.84 -17.57
C HIS A 297 16.96 -38.99 -18.23
N VAL A 298 17.86 -39.67 -18.95
CA VAL A 298 18.64 -39.03 -20.00
C VAL A 298 17.63 -38.71 -21.11
N CYS A 299 17.14 -37.46 -21.14
CA CYS A 299 16.32 -37.00 -22.28
C CYS A 299 17.21 -36.96 -23.53
N GLN A 300 17.03 -37.92 -24.42
CA GLN A 300 17.35 -37.74 -25.83
C GLN A 300 16.41 -36.65 -26.36
N ASN A 301 16.91 -35.41 -26.51
CA ASN A 301 16.17 -34.39 -27.25
C ASN A 301 16.24 -34.77 -28.74
N GLU A 302 15.20 -35.41 -29.28
CA GLU A 302 15.03 -35.58 -30.73
C GLU A 302 14.97 -34.19 -31.40
N LYS A 303 15.72 -34.00 -32.50
CA LYS A 303 15.73 -32.74 -33.27
C LYS A 303 14.32 -32.44 -33.77
N LEU A 304 13.78 -31.28 -33.44
CA LEU A 304 12.42 -30.87 -33.85
C LEU A 304 12.32 -30.80 -35.38
N GLN A 305 11.25 -31.35 -35.95
CA GLN A 305 10.95 -31.12 -37.37
C GLN A 305 10.59 -29.65 -37.62
N PHE A 306 10.83 -29.12 -38.83
CA PHE A 306 10.60 -27.71 -39.17
C PHE A 306 9.22 -27.18 -38.74
N GLY A 307 8.15 -27.96 -38.95
CA GLY A 307 6.80 -27.56 -38.57
C GLY A 307 6.60 -27.44 -37.05
N GLU A 308 7.23 -28.32 -36.27
CA GLU A 308 7.19 -28.32 -34.81
C GLU A 308 8.06 -27.21 -34.23
N PHE A 309 9.26 -27.02 -34.79
CA PHE A 309 10.14 -25.89 -34.49
C PHE A 309 9.41 -24.56 -34.69
N PHE A 310 8.78 -24.36 -35.86
CA PHE A 310 8.06 -23.14 -36.17
C PHE A 310 6.93 -22.89 -35.16
N ARG A 311 6.13 -23.91 -34.84
CA ARG A 311 5.04 -23.80 -33.86
C ARG A 311 5.59 -23.43 -32.49
N LYS A 312 6.58 -24.16 -31.98
CA LYS A 312 7.19 -23.90 -30.66
C LYS A 312 7.72 -22.48 -30.59
N ARG A 313 8.51 -22.07 -31.59
CA ARG A 313 9.12 -20.74 -31.64
C ARG A 313 8.08 -19.63 -31.77
N PHE A 314 7.03 -19.83 -32.57
CA PHE A 314 5.91 -18.90 -32.67
C PHE A 314 5.22 -18.72 -31.32
N TYR A 315 4.93 -19.80 -30.57
CA TYR A 315 4.27 -19.71 -29.27
C TYR A 315 5.13 -18.98 -28.23
N GLU A 316 6.44 -19.24 -28.19
CA GLU A 316 7.39 -18.54 -27.32
C GLU A 316 7.39 -17.04 -27.58
N ILE A 317 7.65 -16.63 -28.83
CA ILE A 317 7.73 -15.21 -29.21
C ILE A 317 6.37 -14.54 -29.02
N ARG A 318 5.27 -15.21 -29.39
CA ARG A 318 3.90 -14.69 -29.21
C ARG A 318 3.60 -14.42 -27.74
N ASN A 319 3.98 -15.31 -26.84
CA ASN A 319 3.75 -15.12 -25.40
C ASN A 319 4.59 -13.96 -24.86
N ALA A 320 5.85 -13.83 -25.31
CA ALA A 320 6.72 -12.73 -24.94
C ALA A 320 6.20 -11.37 -25.45
N VAL A 321 5.77 -11.29 -26.71
CA VAL A 321 5.14 -10.09 -27.30
C VAL A 321 3.83 -9.75 -26.56
N LYS A 322 2.99 -10.74 -26.26
CA LYS A 322 1.75 -10.53 -25.50
C LYS A 322 2.04 -9.97 -24.10
N PHE A 323 3.04 -10.51 -23.41
CA PHE A 323 3.49 -10.03 -22.10
C PHE A 323 3.98 -8.58 -22.20
N CYS A 324 4.81 -8.24 -23.18
CA CYS A 324 5.29 -6.88 -23.37
C CYS A 324 4.16 -5.89 -23.68
N ILE A 325 3.21 -6.24 -24.56
CA ILE A 325 2.02 -5.39 -24.83
C ILE A 325 1.24 -5.14 -23.54
N TYR A 326 0.99 -6.20 -22.77
CA TYR A 326 0.31 -6.07 -21.49
C TYR A 326 1.05 -5.10 -20.57
N CYS A 327 2.34 -5.33 -20.33
CA CYS A 327 3.12 -4.50 -19.42
C CYS A 327 3.23 -3.05 -19.91
N THR A 328 3.48 -2.82 -21.21
CA THR A 328 3.56 -1.47 -21.76
C THR A 328 2.22 -0.74 -21.65
N CYS A 329 1.10 -1.38 -22.00
CA CYS A 329 -0.23 -0.75 -21.92
C CYS A 329 -0.67 -0.46 -20.48
N THR A 330 -0.34 -1.34 -19.54
CA THR A 330 -0.78 -1.21 -18.14
C THR A 330 0.12 -0.25 -17.36
N HIS A 331 1.44 -0.31 -17.56
CA HIS A 331 2.39 0.33 -16.66
C HIS A 331 3.07 1.58 -17.22
N MET A 332 3.05 1.82 -18.52
CA MET A 332 3.60 3.07 -19.06
C MET A 332 2.63 4.22 -18.81
N PRO A 333 3.13 5.39 -18.37
CA PRO A 333 2.35 6.61 -18.31
C PRO A 333 1.73 6.94 -19.66
N THR A 334 0.50 7.46 -19.66
CA THR A 334 -0.23 7.81 -20.89
C THR A 334 0.44 8.96 -21.63
N SER A 335 1.15 9.84 -20.92
CA SER A 335 2.01 10.89 -21.50
C SER A 335 3.11 10.34 -22.41
N GLN A 336 3.52 9.08 -22.19
CA GLN A 336 4.57 8.39 -22.94
C GLN A 336 4.01 7.35 -23.92
N LEU A 337 2.71 7.06 -23.86
CA LEU A 337 2.04 6.05 -24.67
C LEU A 337 0.71 6.58 -25.24
N SER A 338 0.78 7.07 -26.48
CA SER A 338 -0.39 7.61 -27.19
C SER A 338 -1.47 6.56 -27.46
N GLU A 339 -2.73 7.02 -27.56
CA GLU A 339 -3.88 6.16 -27.83
C GLU A 339 -3.76 5.41 -29.16
N GLU A 340 -3.13 6.02 -30.17
CA GLU A 340 -2.89 5.38 -31.47
C GLU A 340 -1.97 4.16 -31.35
N VAL A 341 -0.87 4.30 -30.61
CA VAL A 341 0.08 3.20 -30.37
C VAL A 341 -0.61 2.03 -29.65
N VAL A 342 -1.49 2.31 -28.68
CA VAL A 342 -2.27 1.26 -27.99
C VAL A 342 -3.23 0.56 -28.94
N LYS A 343 -3.89 1.29 -29.86
CA LYS A 343 -4.75 0.68 -30.89
C LYS A 343 -3.95 -0.25 -31.79
N ASP A 344 -2.73 0.11 -32.13
CA ASP A 344 -1.85 -0.74 -32.93
C ASP A 344 -1.40 -1.98 -32.16
N MET A 345 -1.12 -1.86 -30.85
CA MET A 345 -0.86 -3.01 -29.98
C MET A 345 -2.04 -3.98 -29.93
N ASP A 346 -3.27 -3.49 -29.82
CA ASP A 346 -4.47 -4.33 -29.83
C ASP A 346 -4.68 -5.03 -31.19
N ARG A 347 -4.44 -4.31 -32.30
CA ARG A 347 -4.43 -4.90 -33.66
C ARG A 347 -3.42 -6.04 -33.77
N THR A 348 -2.22 -5.87 -33.23
CA THR A 348 -1.20 -6.92 -33.17
C THR A 348 -1.67 -8.13 -32.36
N LEU A 349 -2.30 -7.92 -31.20
CA LEU A 349 -2.85 -9.03 -30.40
C LEU A 349 -3.94 -9.82 -31.13
N ILE A 350 -4.83 -9.12 -31.84
CA ILE A 350 -5.88 -9.73 -32.66
C ILE A 350 -5.26 -10.55 -33.79
N TRP A 351 -4.25 -10.00 -34.46
CA TRP A 351 -3.52 -10.69 -35.53
C TRP A 351 -2.82 -11.96 -35.01
N LEU A 352 -2.09 -11.87 -33.90
CA LEU A 352 -1.43 -13.01 -33.25
C LEU A 352 -2.41 -14.11 -32.81
N ARG A 353 -3.61 -13.72 -32.37
CA ARG A 353 -4.70 -14.67 -32.06
C ARG A 353 -5.20 -15.37 -33.32
N GLY A 354 -5.35 -14.62 -34.42
CA GLY A 354 -5.72 -15.17 -35.72
C GLY A 354 -4.75 -16.24 -36.20
N ILE A 355 -3.44 -16.01 -36.08
CA ILE A 355 -2.41 -16.99 -36.47
C ILE A 355 -2.42 -18.20 -35.54
N LYS A 356 -2.55 -17.99 -34.21
CA LYS A 356 -2.69 -19.09 -33.26
C LYS A 356 -3.79 -20.06 -33.68
N ASN A 357 -4.98 -19.53 -33.99
CA ASN A 357 -6.13 -20.35 -34.35
C ASN A 357 -5.85 -21.19 -35.61
N ILE A 358 -5.19 -20.63 -36.63
CA ILE A 358 -4.81 -21.35 -37.85
C ILE A 358 -3.84 -22.50 -37.53
N LEU A 359 -2.85 -22.24 -36.68
CA LEU A 359 -1.86 -23.25 -36.27
C LEU A 359 -2.47 -24.35 -35.39
N SER A 360 -3.46 -24.01 -34.56
CA SER A 360 -4.18 -24.97 -33.70
C SER A 360 -5.12 -25.89 -34.48
N THR A 361 -5.70 -25.44 -35.60
CA THR A 361 -6.60 -26.27 -36.44
C THR A 361 -5.85 -27.13 -37.47
N GLY A 362 -4.52 -27.27 -37.36
CA GLY A 362 -3.72 -28.02 -38.33
C GLY A 362 -3.62 -27.37 -39.71
N GLY A 363 -3.87 -26.07 -39.82
CA GLY A 363 -3.83 -25.36 -41.10
C GLY A 363 -2.43 -25.35 -41.73
N GLU A 364 -2.36 -25.46 -43.06
CA GLU A 364 -1.10 -25.36 -43.79
C GLU A 364 -0.37 -24.03 -43.51
N LEU A 365 0.93 -24.12 -43.24
CA LEU A 365 1.84 -22.98 -43.05
C LEU A 365 1.72 -21.94 -44.20
N LYS A 366 1.39 -22.38 -45.42
CA LYS A 366 1.12 -21.51 -46.58
C LYS A 366 0.02 -20.47 -46.33
N LYS A 367 -1.06 -20.81 -45.61
CA LYS A 367 -2.14 -19.87 -45.26
C LYS A 367 -1.67 -18.81 -44.25
N VAL A 368 -0.72 -19.16 -43.38
CA VAL A 368 -0.14 -18.22 -42.41
C VAL A 368 0.71 -17.16 -43.13
N PHE A 369 1.58 -17.57 -44.06
CA PHE A 369 2.42 -16.64 -44.83
C PHE A 369 1.63 -15.73 -45.78
N SER A 370 0.43 -16.13 -46.22
CA SER A 370 -0.45 -15.27 -47.02
C SER A 370 -1.05 -14.09 -46.24
N LYS A 371 -1.16 -14.22 -44.90
CA LYS A 371 -1.83 -13.26 -44.01
C LYS A 371 -0.85 -12.32 -43.28
N SER A 372 0.47 -12.54 -43.40
CA SER A 372 1.51 -11.70 -42.80
C SER A 372 1.89 -10.48 -43.66
N ARG A 373 1.66 -10.53 -44.98
CA ARG A 373 2.06 -9.46 -45.92
C ARG A 373 1.30 -8.12 -45.79
N THR A 374 0.33 -8.01 -44.89
CA THR A 374 -0.52 -6.81 -44.74
C THR A 374 -0.20 -5.94 -43.51
N GLY A 375 0.86 -6.25 -42.73
CA GLY A 375 1.13 -5.64 -41.42
C GLY A 375 2.17 -4.50 -41.37
N ASP A 376 2.46 -3.83 -42.48
CA ASP A 376 3.66 -2.98 -42.66
C ASP A 376 3.59 -1.55 -42.09
N ARG A 377 2.72 -1.30 -41.11
CA ARG A 377 2.63 0.02 -40.48
C ARG A 377 2.28 -0.12 -39.02
N THR A 378 3.30 -0.11 -38.15
CA THR A 378 3.35 0.62 -36.86
C THR A 378 4.49 0.10 -35.98
N PHE A 379 4.71 0.72 -34.82
CA PHE A 379 5.75 0.41 -33.81
C PHE A 379 7.06 1.19 -33.91
N ARG A 380 6.97 2.51 -33.74
CA ARG A 380 8.00 3.27 -33.03
C ARG A 380 7.59 3.41 -31.55
N VAL A 381 7.93 2.42 -30.73
CA VAL A 381 8.06 2.63 -29.29
C VAL A 381 9.54 2.90 -29.04
N SER A 382 9.87 4.03 -28.41
CA SER A 382 11.24 4.51 -28.26
C SER A 382 12.13 3.44 -27.63
N SER A 383 13.15 3.00 -28.37
CA SER A 383 14.10 1.93 -28.03
C SER A 383 15.25 2.39 -27.11
N THR A 384 15.07 3.47 -26.36
CA THR A 384 16.17 4.13 -25.64
C THR A 384 16.26 3.81 -24.14
N LEU A 385 15.33 3.03 -23.59
CA LEU A 385 15.34 2.73 -22.15
C LEU A 385 16.09 1.44 -21.79
N SER A 386 17.36 1.33 -22.17
CA SER A 386 18.29 0.39 -21.53
C SER A 386 18.65 0.93 -20.14
N LEU A 387 17.83 0.66 -19.12
CA LEU A 387 18.10 1.21 -17.79
C LEU A 387 17.95 0.21 -16.65
N HIS A 388 18.88 0.36 -15.72
CA HIS A 388 18.83 -0.19 -14.37
C HIS A 388 17.49 0.15 -13.71
N LYS A 389 17.00 -0.75 -12.85
CA LYS A 389 15.71 -0.65 -12.14
C LYS A 389 15.46 0.75 -11.57
N HIS A 390 16.46 1.36 -10.95
CA HIS A 390 16.35 2.69 -10.34
C HIS A 390 15.92 3.80 -11.32
N THR A 391 16.36 3.76 -12.57
CA THR A 391 15.98 4.81 -13.51
C THR A 391 14.61 4.59 -14.12
N ILE A 392 14.16 3.34 -14.24
CA ILE A 392 12.77 3.03 -14.58
C ILE A 392 11.85 3.55 -13.46
N GLN A 393 12.25 3.37 -12.19
CA GLN A 393 11.50 3.90 -11.05
C GLN A 393 11.41 5.43 -11.12
N ARG A 394 12.53 6.12 -11.35
CA ARG A 394 12.55 7.58 -11.50
C ARG A 394 11.72 8.05 -12.70
N PHE A 395 11.79 7.34 -13.82
CA PHE A 395 10.98 7.61 -15.01
C PHE A 395 9.47 7.49 -14.71
N CYS A 396 9.05 6.43 -14.01
CA CYS A 396 7.66 6.24 -13.62
C CYS A 396 7.18 7.38 -12.70
N LEU A 397 7.99 7.76 -11.70
CA LEU A 397 7.66 8.84 -10.77
C LEU A 397 7.56 10.20 -11.46
N GLN A 398 8.47 10.51 -12.38
CA GLN A 398 8.48 11.79 -13.11
C GLN A 398 7.30 11.97 -14.05
N ASN A 399 6.72 10.88 -14.53
CA ASN A 399 5.63 10.91 -15.51
C ASN A 399 4.26 10.54 -14.91
N ALA A 400 4.21 10.21 -13.61
CA ALA A 400 2.96 9.92 -12.93
C ALA A 400 2.13 11.19 -12.73
N LEU A 401 0.82 11.08 -12.89
CA LEU A 401 -0.13 12.15 -12.62
C LEU A 401 -0.59 12.14 -11.15
N LEU A 402 -0.71 10.95 -10.56
CA LEU A 402 -1.03 10.75 -9.15
C LEU A 402 0.03 9.86 -8.48
N THR A 403 0.56 10.30 -7.34
CA THR A 403 1.48 9.51 -6.53
C THR A 403 0.93 9.35 -5.12
N PHE A 404 0.70 8.12 -4.71
CA PHE A 404 0.27 7.74 -3.37
C PHE A 404 1.48 7.29 -2.56
N CYS A 405 1.66 7.86 -1.37
CA CYS A 405 2.70 7.43 -0.45
C CYS A 405 2.36 7.79 0.99
N THR A 406 3.06 7.17 1.94
CA THR A 406 3.00 7.64 3.33
C THR A 406 3.77 8.95 3.47
N ALA A 407 3.42 9.79 4.45
CA ALA A 407 4.12 11.05 4.72
C ALA A 407 5.65 10.87 4.80
N SER A 408 6.11 9.82 5.49
CA SER A 408 7.54 9.49 5.58
C SER A 408 8.19 9.04 4.26
N SER A 409 7.43 8.46 3.33
CA SER A 409 7.95 7.99 2.03
C SER A 409 8.01 9.11 0.99
N SER A 410 7.26 10.20 1.20
CA SER A 410 7.29 11.39 0.33
C SER A 410 8.70 11.99 0.17
N ALA A 411 9.59 11.80 1.15
CA ALA A 411 11.00 12.22 1.05
C ALA A 411 11.74 11.62 -0.16
N LYS A 412 11.31 10.46 -0.68
CA LYS A 412 11.86 9.85 -1.91
C LYS A 412 11.45 10.60 -3.19
N LEU A 413 10.43 11.46 -3.11
CA LEU A 413 9.98 12.31 -4.22
C LEU A 413 10.84 13.57 -4.36
N ASN A 414 11.85 13.75 -3.52
CA ASN A 414 12.75 14.89 -3.65
C ASN A 414 13.44 14.88 -5.03
N GLY A 415 13.42 16.03 -5.72
CA GLY A 415 13.92 16.17 -7.07
C GLY A 415 13.02 15.60 -8.18
N ILE A 416 11.79 15.19 -7.85
CA ILE A 416 10.69 15.06 -8.83
C ILE A 416 10.07 16.46 -9.00
N LYS A 417 9.80 16.84 -10.25
CA LYS A 417 9.25 18.15 -10.62
C LYS A 417 7.75 18.07 -10.87
N ASP A 418 7.10 19.24 -10.92
CA ASP A 418 5.70 19.43 -11.30
C ASP A 418 4.65 18.86 -10.32
N LEU A 419 5.06 18.65 -9.06
CA LEU A 419 4.18 18.25 -7.96
C LEU A 419 3.53 19.48 -7.29
N LYS A 420 2.53 20.07 -7.95
CA LYS A 420 1.88 21.32 -7.49
C LYS A 420 0.93 21.18 -6.30
N VAL A 421 0.27 20.04 -6.17
CA VAL A 421 -0.84 19.85 -5.21
C VAL A 421 -0.56 18.66 -4.31
N LEU A 422 -0.64 18.90 -3.01
CA LEU A 422 -0.52 17.90 -1.96
C LEU A 422 -1.88 17.67 -1.31
N VAL A 423 -2.29 16.41 -1.24
CA VAL A 423 -3.49 15.99 -0.51
C VAL A 423 -3.06 15.04 0.60
N ILE A 424 -3.44 15.35 1.85
CA ILE A 424 -3.14 14.51 3.01
C ILE A 424 -4.46 14.08 3.64
N ASP A 425 -4.75 12.78 3.56
CA ASP A 425 -5.86 12.17 4.29
C ASP A 425 -5.43 11.82 5.73
N GLU A 426 -6.39 11.81 6.65
CA GLU A 426 -6.15 11.63 8.09
C GLU A 426 -5.06 12.56 8.67
N ALA A 427 -4.97 13.79 8.16
CA ALA A 427 -3.95 14.79 8.53
C ALA A 427 -3.96 15.13 10.02
N ALA A 428 -5.09 14.97 10.71
CA ALA A 428 -5.21 15.18 12.15
C ALA A 428 -4.47 14.13 12.99
N GLN A 429 -4.16 12.95 12.41
CA GLN A 429 -3.44 11.86 13.06
C GLN A 429 -1.92 11.94 12.85
N LEU A 430 -1.44 12.80 11.94
CA LEU A 430 -0.02 12.98 11.68
C LEU A 430 0.59 13.96 12.68
N LYS A 431 1.84 13.73 13.05
CA LYS A 431 2.61 14.75 13.78
C LYS A 431 2.94 15.91 12.84
N GLU A 432 3.11 17.10 13.40
CA GLU A 432 3.50 18.28 12.62
C GLU A 432 4.77 18.02 11.79
N CYS A 433 5.78 17.38 12.40
CA CYS A 433 7.03 17.02 11.75
C CYS A 433 6.89 15.95 10.65
N GLU A 434 5.86 15.11 10.70
CA GLU A 434 5.57 14.16 9.62
C GLU A 434 4.87 14.86 8.46
N THR A 435 4.02 15.83 8.76
CA THR A 435 3.31 16.65 7.76
C THR A 435 4.26 17.59 7.02
N SER A 436 5.34 18.05 7.68
CA SER A 436 6.34 18.93 7.05
C SER A 436 7.16 18.23 5.96
N ILE A 437 7.34 16.91 6.01
CA ILE A 437 8.13 16.15 5.03
C ILE A 437 7.60 16.35 3.60
N PRO A 438 6.31 16.07 3.30
CA PRO A 438 5.80 16.32 1.97
C PRO A 438 5.75 17.81 1.64
N LEU A 439 5.44 18.70 2.59
CA LEU A 439 5.35 20.16 2.35
C LEU A 439 6.65 20.79 1.82
N GLN A 440 7.80 20.20 2.12
CA GLN A 440 9.10 20.71 1.69
C GLN A 440 9.47 20.37 0.24
N LEU A 441 8.65 19.57 -0.47
CA LEU A 441 8.88 19.30 -1.89
C LEU A 441 8.79 20.60 -2.70
N ALA A 442 9.80 20.82 -3.56
CA ALA A 442 10.13 22.12 -4.16
C ALA A 442 8.99 22.81 -4.92
N ASP A 443 8.09 22.03 -5.55
CA ASP A 443 7.06 22.55 -6.46
C ASP A 443 5.66 22.57 -5.85
N ILE A 444 5.50 22.17 -4.58
CA ILE A 444 4.17 22.19 -3.93
C ILE A 444 3.72 23.62 -3.70
N GLN A 445 2.58 23.95 -4.29
CA GLN A 445 1.95 25.26 -4.16
C GLN A 445 0.70 25.20 -3.28
N HIS A 446 -0.05 24.09 -3.37
CA HIS A 446 -1.29 23.94 -2.62
C HIS A 446 -1.28 22.68 -1.78
N ALA A 447 -1.70 22.80 -0.52
CA ALA A 447 -1.90 21.66 0.36
C ALA A 447 -3.36 21.59 0.82
N ILE A 448 -3.95 20.40 0.72
CA ILE A 448 -5.31 20.10 1.17
C ILE A 448 -5.18 19.05 2.29
N LEU A 449 -5.46 19.47 3.51
CA LEU A 449 -5.38 18.61 4.70
C LEU A 449 -6.80 18.18 5.07
N ILE A 450 -7.05 16.88 5.06
CA ILE A 450 -8.34 16.28 5.41
C ILE A 450 -8.17 15.49 6.71
N GLY A 451 -9.00 15.74 7.72
CA GLY A 451 -8.88 15.03 8.99
C GLY A 451 -9.99 15.34 9.99
N ASP A 452 -9.82 14.86 11.22
CA ASP A 452 -10.74 15.11 12.32
C ASP A 452 -9.97 15.24 13.63
N GLU A 453 -9.88 16.45 14.18
CA GLU A 453 -9.14 16.75 15.42
C GLU A 453 -9.85 16.25 16.69
N HIS A 454 -11.12 15.88 16.59
CA HIS A 454 -11.87 15.27 17.68
C HIS A 454 -11.69 13.75 17.75
N GLN A 455 -10.91 13.16 16.85
CA GLN A 455 -10.47 11.76 16.95
C GLN A 455 -9.07 11.67 17.58
N LEU A 456 -8.55 10.44 17.68
CA LEU A 456 -7.26 10.15 18.30
C LEU A 456 -6.11 10.88 17.61
N LEU A 457 -5.31 11.57 18.42
CA LEU A 457 -4.02 12.14 18.01
C LEU A 457 -2.97 11.05 17.76
N ALA A 458 -1.87 11.45 17.12
CA ALA A 458 -0.69 10.59 16.96
C ALA A 458 -0.25 10.03 18.32
N MET A 459 0.01 8.73 18.40
CA MET A 459 0.45 8.09 19.65
C MET A 459 1.83 8.63 20.07
N ILE A 460 1.90 9.19 21.29
CA ILE A 460 3.15 9.64 21.92
C ILE A 460 3.28 9.03 23.31
N TYR A 461 4.50 8.63 23.65
CA TYR A 461 4.78 7.94 24.90
C TYR A 461 4.79 8.87 26.13
N LYS A 462 5.13 10.17 26.01
CA LYS A 462 5.30 11.05 27.19
C LYS A 462 5.07 12.56 27.01
N ASP A 463 5.17 13.13 25.80
CA ASP A 463 5.17 14.59 25.62
C ASP A 463 3.98 15.08 24.79
N VAL A 464 3.03 15.78 25.42
CA VAL A 464 1.72 16.12 24.84
C VAL A 464 1.87 17.14 23.71
N GLU A 465 2.85 18.05 23.81
CA GLU A 465 3.06 19.11 22.81
C GLU A 465 3.63 18.57 21.49
N PHE A 466 4.46 17.52 21.53
CA PHE A 466 4.97 16.87 20.30
C PHE A 466 3.88 16.10 19.53
N GLY A 467 2.71 15.89 20.16
CA GLY A 467 1.58 15.10 19.65
C GLY A 467 0.62 15.88 18.81
N ARG A 468 0.80 17.20 18.75
CA ARG A 468 -0.02 18.08 17.95
C ARG A 468 0.19 17.80 16.47
N SER A 469 -0.91 17.70 15.74
CA SER A 469 -0.89 17.66 14.28
C SER A 469 -0.83 19.06 13.71
N LEU A 470 -0.24 19.21 12.51
CA LEU A 470 -0.28 20.49 11.80
C LEU A 470 -1.72 20.96 11.58
N PHE A 471 -2.64 20.01 11.34
CA PHE A 471 -4.07 20.29 11.22
C PHE A 471 -4.61 21.00 12.47
N GLY A 472 -4.45 20.41 13.66
CA GLY A 472 -4.86 21.04 14.92
C GLY A 472 -4.06 22.31 15.23
N GLY A 473 -2.80 22.35 14.77
CA GLY A 473 -1.93 23.53 14.64
C GLY A 473 -2.65 24.75 14.09
N LEU A 474 -3.03 24.63 12.82
CA LEU A 474 -3.64 25.66 12.01
C LEU A 474 -5.02 26.05 12.51
N VAL A 475 -5.80 25.10 13.02
CA VAL A 475 -7.13 25.39 13.59
C VAL A 475 -7.01 26.28 14.82
N SER A 476 -6.08 26.01 15.75
CA SER A 476 -5.93 26.90 16.93
C SER A 476 -5.34 28.27 16.57
N LEU A 477 -4.69 28.40 15.41
CA LEU A 477 -4.27 29.70 14.85
C LEU A 477 -5.43 30.45 14.15
N GLY A 478 -6.65 29.88 14.14
CA GLY A 478 -7.85 30.52 13.59
C GLY A 478 -8.02 30.33 12.08
N ARG A 479 -7.28 29.41 11.45
CA ARG A 479 -7.48 29.09 10.03
C ARG A 479 -8.87 28.48 9.80
N LYS A 480 -9.56 28.95 8.76
CA LYS A 480 -10.87 28.44 8.39
C LYS A 480 -10.77 26.99 7.93
N ARG A 481 -11.79 26.20 8.29
CA ARG A 481 -11.91 24.78 7.97
C ARG A 481 -13.28 24.49 7.38
N HIS A 482 -13.32 23.67 6.34
CA HIS A 482 -14.53 23.27 5.64
C HIS A 482 -15.12 22.01 6.27
N LEU A 483 -16.31 22.11 6.88
CA LEU A 483 -16.97 20.99 7.54
C LEU A 483 -17.76 20.13 6.55
N LEU A 484 -17.54 18.81 6.56
CA LEU A 484 -18.42 17.83 5.96
C LEU A 484 -19.59 17.56 6.91
N SER A 485 -20.78 18.08 6.58
CA SER A 485 -21.89 18.25 7.53
C SER A 485 -22.94 17.14 7.51
N VAL A 486 -22.71 16.05 6.77
CA VAL A 486 -23.65 14.92 6.68
C VAL A 486 -22.95 13.62 7.02
N GLN A 487 -23.50 12.86 7.97
CA GLN A 487 -23.02 11.52 8.33
C GLN A 487 -23.95 10.43 7.77
N TYR A 488 -23.36 9.32 7.30
CA TYR A 488 -24.03 8.24 6.58
C TYR A 488 -23.95 6.88 7.28
N ARG A 489 -23.43 6.83 8.52
CA ARG A 489 -23.09 5.58 9.22
C ARG A 489 -23.96 5.32 10.45
N MET A 490 -24.06 6.28 11.35
CA MET A 490 -24.66 6.04 12.66
C MET A 490 -26.18 6.21 12.60
N HIS A 491 -26.92 5.38 13.33
CA HIS A 491 -28.33 5.66 13.60
C HIS A 491 -28.46 6.99 14.39
N PRO A 492 -29.50 7.83 14.17
CA PRO A 492 -29.64 9.15 14.82
C PRO A 492 -29.51 9.16 16.36
N LEU A 493 -29.92 8.08 17.04
CA LEU A 493 -29.75 7.96 18.49
C LEU A 493 -28.29 7.81 18.93
N ILE A 494 -27.45 7.20 18.09
CA ILE A 494 -26.01 7.03 18.33
C ILE A 494 -25.29 8.35 18.01
N SER A 495 -25.61 8.99 16.88
CA SER A 495 -24.94 10.23 16.43
C SER A 495 -25.28 11.46 17.30
N SER A 496 -26.44 11.47 17.97
CA SER A 496 -26.93 12.60 18.76
C SER A 496 -25.94 13.10 19.83
N PHE A 497 -25.38 12.19 20.64
CA PHE A 497 -24.44 12.58 21.69
C PHE A 497 -23.10 13.09 21.12
N PRO A 498 -22.39 12.37 20.23
CA PRO A 498 -21.17 12.90 19.63
C PRO A 498 -21.38 14.23 18.90
N ASN A 499 -22.50 14.40 18.19
CA ASN A 499 -22.82 15.63 17.46
C ASN A 499 -22.99 16.84 18.39
N SER A 500 -23.71 16.67 19.49
CA SER A 500 -23.91 17.74 20.48
C SER A 500 -22.64 18.08 21.25
N GLU A 501 -21.89 17.07 21.69
CA GLU A 501 -20.71 17.24 22.54
C GLU A 501 -19.46 17.69 21.78
N PHE A 502 -19.20 17.14 20.58
CA PHE A 502 -17.95 17.37 19.85
C PHE A 502 -18.11 18.27 18.62
N TYR A 503 -19.31 18.35 18.03
CA TYR A 503 -19.51 19.02 16.74
C TYR A 503 -20.56 20.14 16.77
N ASN A 504 -20.94 20.63 17.96
CA ASN A 504 -21.86 21.77 18.14
C ASN A 504 -23.20 21.64 17.38
N ASN A 505 -23.72 20.42 17.22
CA ASN A 505 -24.94 20.13 16.45
C ASN A 505 -24.88 20.55 14.97
N GLN A 506 -23.68 20.67 14.38
CA GLN A 506 -23.50 21.06 12.98
C GLN A 506 -23.61 19.88 12.00
N ILE A 507 -23.76 18.65 12.51
CA ILE A 507 -23.83 17.43 11.71
C ILE A 507 -25.29 17.02 11.53
N SER A 508 -25.62 16.59 10.32
CA SER A 508 -26.93 16.07 9.95
C SER A 508 -26.83 14.60 9.58
N ASP A 509 -27.88 13.84 9.91
CA ASP A 509 -28.00 12.43 9.54
C ASP A 509 -28.57 12.31 8.12
N ALA A 510 -27.94 11.51 7.27
CA ALA A 510 -28.40 11.21 5.91
C ALA A 510 -29.72 10.42 5.89
N SER A 511 -30.35 10.32 4.73
CA SER A 511 -31.63 9.60 4.59
C SER A 511 -31.51 8.12 4.88
N ASN A 512 -30.42 7.47 4.45
CA ASN A 512 -30.19 6.03 4.61
C ASN A 512 -30.24 5.59 6.08
N VAL A 513 -29.65 6.37 7.00
CA VAL A 513 -29.62 6.05 8.44
C VAL A 513 -30.92 6.36 9.17
N LYS A 514 -31.86 7.07 8.51
CA LYS A 514 -33.19 7.40 9.04
C LYS A 514 -34.27 6.41 8.61
N GLU A 515 -33.96 5.53 7.67
CA GLU A 515 -34.91 4.54 7.17
C GLU A 515 -35.32 3.56 8.28
N ILE A 516 -36.55 3.07 8.21
CA ILE A 516 -37.07 2.09 9.18
C ILE A 516 -36.28 0.78 9.11
N SER A 517 -35.85 0.40 7.91
CA SER A 517 -34.96 -0.74 7.63
C SER A 517 -33.59 -0.63 8.32
N TYR A 518 -33.15 0.59 8.65
CA TYR A 518 -31.90 0.82 9.36
C TYR A 518 -31.98 0.38 10.83
N LYS A 519 -33.19 0.37 11.40
CA LYS A 519 -33.42 -0.11 12.76
C LYS A 519 -33.47 -1.64 12.76
N ARG A 520 -32.45 -2.25 13.36
CA ARG A 520 -32.42 -3.70 13.59
C ARG A 520 -32.83 -4.00 15.04
N HIS A 521 -33.78 -4.91 15.22
CA HIS A 521 -34.14 -5.45 16.54
C HIS A 521 -33.30 -6.71 16.79
N LEU A 522 -32.11 -6.52 17.35
CA LEU A 522 -31.10 -7.58 17.46
C LEU A 522 -31.20 -8.43 18.74
N LEU A 523 -31.98 -7.95 19.72
CA LEU A 523 -32.24 -8.61 20.99
C LEU A 523 -33.71 -8.40 21.38
N GLU A 524 -34.28 -9.36 22.11
CA GLU A 524 -35.61 -9.22 22.67
C GLU A 524 -35.60 -8.26 23.88
N GLY A 525 -36.55 -7.33 23.90
CA GLY A 525 -36.76 -6.39 25.01
C GLY A 525 -36.47 -4.94 24.66
N ASN A 526 -37.27 -4.04 25.26
CA ASN A 526 -37.25 -2.60 24.94
C ASN A 526 -35.95 -1.88 25.35
N MET A 527 -35.10 -2.52 26.14
CA MET A 527 -33.82 -1.94 26.59
C MET A 527 -32.71 -2.01 25.53
N PHE A 528 -32.83 -2.87 24.52
CA PHE A 528 -31.81 -3.08 23.49
C PHE A 528 -32.15 -2.32 22.18
N GLY A 529 -32.50 -1.04 22.32
CA GLY A 529 -32.66 -0.16 21.17
C GLY A 529 -31.34 0.13 20.46
N SER A 530 -31.37 0.96 19.41
CA SER A 530 -30.18 1.35 18.63
C SER A 530 -29.09 2.04 19.47
N TYR A 531 -29.41 2.54 20.66
CA TYR A 531 -28.44 3.02 21.64
C TYR A 531 -28.95 2.68 23.04
N ALA A 532 -28.11 2.06 23.86
CA ALA A 532 -28.47 1.64 25.21
C ALA A 532 -27.26 1.80 26.16
N PHE A 533 -27.53 2.21 27.39
CA PHE A 533 -26.54 2.24 28.47
C PHE A 533 -26.95 1.28 29.57
N ILE A 534 -26.18 0.22 29.76
CA ILE A 534 -26.45 -0.83 30.76
C ILE A 534 -25.65 -0.51 32.02
N ASN A 535 -26.33 -0.05 33.07
CA ASN A 535 -25.69 0.24 34.35
C ASN A 535 -25.39 -1.05 35.12
N VAL A 536 -24.10 -1.36 35.31
CA VAL A 536 -23.62 -2.55 36.05
C VAL A 536 -23.25 -2.16 37.48
N SER A 537 -24.25 -2.01 38.35
CA SER A 537 -24.10 -1.37 39.68
C SER A 537 -23.21 -2.14 40.68
N TYR A 538 -23.01 -3.44 40.49
CA TYR A 538 -22.22 -4.30 41.39
C TYR A 538 -20.87 -4.72 40.77
N GLY A 539 -20.47 -4.08 39.67
CA GLY A 539 -19.18 -4.36 39.04
C GLY A 539 -18.03 -3.90 39.91
N VAL A 540 -17.03 -4.75 40.10
CA VAL A 540 -15.79 -4.42 40.84
C VAL A 540 -14.63 -4.43 39.86
N GLU A 541 -13.85 -3.35 39.84
CA GLU A 541 -12.62 -3.30 39.06
C GLU A 541 -11.52 -4.14 39.73
N GLU A 542 -10.89 -5.02 38.98
CA GLU A 542 -9.72 -5.80 39.39
C GLU A 542 -8.47 -5.32 38.65
N CYS A 543 -7.31 -5.48 39.28
CA CYS A 543 -6.02 -5.16 38.70
C CYS A 543 -5.21 -6.45 38.48
N ASN A 544 -4.79 -6.71 37.24
CA ASN A 544 -3.89 -7.83 36.94
C ASN A 544 -2.43 -7.48 37.28
N ASN A 545 -1.55 -8.49 37.32
CA ASN A 545 -0.10 -8.35 37.58
C ASN A 545 0.61 -7.28 36.73
N ASN A 546 0.06 -6.93 35.55
CA ASN A 546 0.59 -5.91 34.64
C ASN A 546 -0.03 -4.50 34.84
N LEU A 547 -0.64 -4.21 35.99
CA LEU A 547 -1.28 -2.93 36.35
C LEU A 547 -2.45 -2.49 35.43
N SER A 548 -2.96 -3.39 34.59
CA SER A 548 -4.13 -3.15 33.74
C SER A 548 -5.41 -3.64 34.42
N ARG A 549 -6.53 -2.95 34.15
CA ARG A 549 -7.80 -3.14 34.84
C ARG A 549 -8.77 -4.01 34.06
N ARG A 550 -9.61 -4.76 34.77
CA ARG A 550 -10.71 -5.55 34.21
C ARG A 550 -11.90 -5.55 35.15
N ASN A 551 -13.07 -5.91 34.64
CA ASN A 551 -14.31 -6.07 35.40
C ASN A 551 -15.01 -7.33 34.92
N MET A 552 -14.94 -8.39 35.72
CA MET A 552 -15.45 -9.71 35.33
C MET A 552 -16.98 -9.77 35.27
N LEU A 553 -17.69 -8.89 35.98
CA LEU A 553 -19.15 -8.81 35.89
C LEU A 553 -19.57 -8.22 34.53
N GLU A 554 -18.89 -7.18 34.05
CA GLU A 554 -19.09 -6.69 32.69
C GLU A 554 -18.79 -7.79 31.66
N VAL A 555 -17.71 -8.57 31.83
CA VAL A 555 -17.39 -9.71 30.94
C VAL A 555 -18.54 -10.72 30.90
N ALA A 556 -19.11 -11.09 32.06
CA ALA A 556 -20.21 -12.03 32.13
C ALA A 556 -21.47 -11.52 31.41
N ILE A 557 -21.87 -10.28 31.67
CA ILE A 557 -23.03 -9.64 31.04
C ILE A 557 -22.84 -9.52 29.52
N ILE A 558 -21.67 -9.06 29.08
CA ILE A 558 -21.36 -8.94 27.65
C ILE A 558 -21.41 -10.30 26.96
N SER A 559 -20.91 -11.35 27.60
CA SER A 559 -20.98 -12.71 27.05
C SER A 559 -22.42 -13.17 26.85
N GLU A 560 -23.29 -12.92 27.84
CA GLU A 560 -24.71 -13.26 27.77
C GLU A 560 -25.45 -12.46 26.69
N ILE A 561 -25.13 -11.17 26.53
CA ILE A 561 -25.67 -10.35 25.45
C ILE A 561 -25.30 -10.96 24.09
N VAL A 562 -24.05 -11.35 23.91
CA VAL A 562 -23.56 -11.89 22.63
C VAL A 562 -24.07 -13.28 22.33
N GLU A 563 -24.27 -14.13 23.34
CA GLU A 563 -24.92 -15.43 23.16
C GLU A 563 -26.37 -15.31 22.69
N ASN A 564 -27.05 -14.21 23.01
CA ASN A 564 -28.43 -13.94 22.64
C ASN A 564 -28.60 -13.10 21.35
N LEU A 565 -27.52 -12.59 20.75
CA LEU A 565 -27.60 -11.83 19.49
C LEU A 565 -27.97 -12.72 18.31
N PHE A 566 -28.77 -12.18 17.37
CA PHE A 566 -29.02 -12.85 16.10
C PHE A 566 -27.72 -12.97 15.28
N ARG A 567 -27.51 -14.14 14.66
CA ARG A 567 -26.23 -14.52 14.04
C ARG A 567 -25.92 -13.86 12.69
N GLU A 568 -26.74 -12.93 12.21
CA GLU A 568 -26.59 -12.27 10.90
C GLU A 568 -25.92 -10.89 10.98
N VAL A 569 -25.23 -10.56 12.09
CA VAL A 569 -24.58 -9.26 12.29
C VAL A 569 -23.11 -9.40 12.70
N GLU A 570 -22.30 -8.42 12.35
CA GLU A 570 -20.91 -8.30 12.80
C GLU A 570 -20.87 -7.50 14.11
N VAL A 571 -20.12 -8.01 15.10
CA VAL A 571 -20.09 -7.44 16.46
C VAL A 571 -18.68 -7.04 16.86
N GLY A 572 -18.50 -5.76 17.16
CA GLY A 572 -17.28 -5.22 17.76
C GLY A 572 -17.42 -5.02 19.27
N MET A 573 -16.52 -5.62 20.04
CA MET A 573 -16.35 -5.33 21.45
C MET A 573 -15.14 -4.44 21.65
N ILE A 574 -15.35 -3.28 22.28
CA ILE A 574 -14.28 -2.34 22.58
C ILE A 574 -14.14 -2.11 24.07
N SER A 575 -12.90 -2.11 24.54
CA SER A 575 -12.60 -1.71 25.91
C SER A 575 -11.35 -0.84 25.97
N PRO A 576 -11.29 0.14 26.87
CA PRO A 576 -10.07 0.91 27.14
C PRO A 576 -8.87 0.10 27.61
N TYR A 577 -9.09 -1.06 28.25
CA TYR A 577 -8.07 -1.76 29.03
C TYR A 577 -7.68 -3.09 28.40
N LYS A 578 -6.37 -3.30 28.19
CA LYS A 578 -5.84 -4.56 27.63
C LYS A 578 -6.21 -5.79 28.47
N ALA A 579 -6.25 -5.68 29.80
CA ALA A 579 -6.68 -6.80 30.65
C ALA A 579 -8.16 -7.16 30.45
N GLN A 580 -9.04 -6.19 30.21
CA GLN A 580 -10.43 -6.45 29.87
C GLN A 580 -10.56 -7.10 28.49
N VAL A 581 -9.83 -6.60 27.49
CA VAL A 581 -9.78 -7.21 26.15
C VAL A 581 -9.34 -8.68 26.24
N ALA A 582 -8.31 -8.97 27.03
CA ALA A 582 -7.86 -10.35 27.25
C ALA A 582 -8.94 -11.21 27.94
N ALA A 583 -9.60 -10.69 28.98
CA ALA A 583 -10.65 -11.42 29.69
C ALA A 583 -11.88 -11.71 28.82
N LEU A 584 -12.27 -10.77 27.95
CA LEU A 584 -13.34 -10.97 26.97
C LEU A 584 -12.97 -12.06 25.95
N ASN A 585 -11.77 -11.99 25.38
CA ASN A 585 -11.29 -13.02 24.45
C ASN A 585 -11.22 -14.41 25.11
N GLU A 586 -10.71 -14.50 26.35
CA GLU A 586 -10.65 -15.74 27.10
C GLU A 586 -12.03 -16.34 27.36
N LYS A 587 -13.02 -15.50 27.69
CA LYS A 587 -14.38 -15.94 27.99
C LYS A 587 -15.15 -16.41 26.74
N LEU A 588 -14.97 -15.72 25.61
CA LEU A 588 -15.61 -16.08 24.35
C LEU A 588 -14.95 -17.31 23.69
N GLY A 589 -13.64 -17.45 23.86
CA GLY A 589 -12.84 -18.51 23.23
C GLY A 589 -12.93 -18.48 21.71
N ASP A 590 -12.67 -19.61 21.06
CA ASP A 590 -12.68 -19.73 19.59
C ASP A 590 -14.09 -19.83 18.98
N LYS A 591 -15.15 -19.72 19.79
CA LYS A 591 -16.54 -19.92 19.35
C LYS A 591 -16.98 -18.96 18.24
N TYR A 592 -16.40 -17.76 18.21
CA TYR A 592 -16.82 -16.64 17.34
C TYR A 592 -15.68 -16.08 16.49
N GLY A 593 -14.67 -16.92 16.22
CA GLY A 593 -13.50 -16.57 15.40
C GLY A 593 -13.79 -16.54 13.89
N ALA A 594 -12.74 -16.37 13.08
CA ALA A 594 -12.84 -16.21 11.63
C ALA A 594 -13.48 -17.37 10.85
N ASN A 595 -13.62 -18.55 11.47
CA ASN A 595 -14.25 -19.73 10.88
C ASN A 595 -15.71 -19.94 11.33
N SER A 596 -16.30 -18.97 12.02
CA SER A 596 -17.66 -19.04 12.52
C SER A 596 -18.63 -18.26 11.64
N ASP A 597 -19.90 -18.67 11.63
CA ASP A 597 -20.98 -17.97 10.93
C ASP A 597 -21.34 -16.62 11.58
N PHE A 598 -20.74 -16.28 12.74
CA PHE A 598 -21.02 -15.09 13.53
C PHE A 598 -19.72 -14.49 14.10
N LEU A 599 -19.24 -13.43 13.44
CA LEU A 599 -17.94 -12.83 13.73
C LEU A 599 -18.02 -11.83 14.88
N VAL A 600 -17.20 -12.07 15.91
CA VAL A 600 -17.04 -11.16 17.05
C VAL A 600 -15.60 -10.70 17.16
N ILE A 601 -15.37 -9.39 17.08
CA ILE A 601 -14.04 -8.79 17.13
C ILE A 601 -13.86 -8.05 18.46
N VAL A 602 -12.89 -8.46 19.26
CA VAL A 602 -12.55 -7.79 20.53
C VAL A 602 -11.23 -7.04 20.41
N ARG A 603 -11.24 -5.71 20.55
CA ARG A 603 -10.01 -4.90 20.56
C ARG A 603 -10.07 -3.76 21.57
N SER A 604 -8.93 -3.08 21.76
CA SER A 604 -8.92 -1.82 22.50
C SER A 604 -9.50 -0.68 21.65
N VAL A 605 -9.98 0.39 22.29
CA VAL A 605 -10.49 1.59 21.58
C VAL A 605 -9.48 2.10 20.54
N ASP A 606 -8.21 2.28 20.93
CA ASP A 606 -7.14 2.71 20.02
C ASP A 606 -6.89 1.70 18.87
N GLY A 607 -7.17 0.41 19.08
CA GLY A 607 -7.01 -0.65 18.07
C GLY A 607 -8.23 -0.83 17.17
N PHE A 608 -9.34 -0.16 17.50
CA PHE A 608 -10.58 -0.12 16.72
C PHE A 608 -10.69 1.16 15.87
N GLN A 609 -9.68 2.03 15.90
CA GLN A 609 -9.65 3.22 15.08
C GLN A 609 -9.70 2.85 13.60
N GLY A 610 -10.60 3.49 12.85
CA GLY A 610 -10.86 3.17 11.44
C GLY A 610 -11.72 1.92 11.21
N GLY A 611 -11.95 1.10 12.23
CA GLY A 611 -12.95 0.02 12.18
C GLY A 611 -14.37 0.53 12.39
N GLU A 612 -15.34 -0.25 11.93
CA GLU A 612 -16.78 -0.06 12.10
C GLU A 612 -17.46 -1.44 12.09
N GLU A 613 -18.55 -1.61 12.82
CA GLU A 613 -19.33 -2.86 12.87
C GLU A 613 -20.82 -2.54 13.03
N ASP A 614 -21.70 -3.48 12.67
CA ASP A 614 -23.15 -3.32 12.83
C ASP A 614 -23.57 -3.17 14.30
N VAL A 615 -22.85 -3.81 15.23
CA VAL A 615 -23.07 -3.71 16.67
C VAL A 615 -21.78 -3.43 17.40
N ILE A 616 -21.76 -2.41 18.24
CA ILE A 616 -20.64 -2.12 19.14
C ILE A 616 -21.06 -2.25 20.59
N ILE A 617 -20.31 -3.04 21.35
CA ILE A 617 -20.43 -3.16 22.81
C ILE A 617 -19.20 -2.52 23.45
N VAL A 618 -19.43 -1.48 24.25
CA VAL A 618 -18.35 -0.75 24.96
C VAL A 618 -18.30 -1.20 26.42
N SER A 619 -17.20 -1.83 26.83
CA SER A 619 -16.94 -2.15 28.24
C SER A 619 -16.14 -1.03 28.90
N THR A 620 -16.77 -0.31 29.83
CA THR A 620 -16.20 0.86 30.51
C THR A 620 -15.21 0.49 31.61
N VAL A 621 -15.35 -0.69 32.22
CA VAL A 621 -14.50 -1.32 33.26
C VAL A 621 -14.46 -0.60 34.61
N ARG A 622 -14.26 0.72 34.61
CA ARG A 622 -13.97 1.49 35.81
C ARG A 622 -15.20 1.56 36.73
N SER A 623 -15.03 1.04 37.92
CA SER A 623 -16.00 1.13 39.02
C SER A 623 -15.21 1.35 40.31
N ASN A 624 -15.12 2.60 40.76
CA ASN A 624 -14.34 2.97 41.94
C ASN A 624 -15.01 4.11 42.72
N ALA A 625 -14.79 4.11 44.04
CA ALA A 625 -15.35 5.12 44.94
C ALA A 625 -14.82 6.54 44.68
N SER A 626 -13.69 6.69 43.99
CA SER A 626 -13.10 8.00 43.66
C SER A 626 -13.67 8.64 42.40
N GLY A 627 -14.61 7.98 41.69
CA GLY A 627 -15.25 8.54 40.49
C GLY A 627 -14.29 8.69 39.30
N LEU A 628 -13.14 8.02 39.32
CA LEU A 628 -12.14 8.11 38.27
C LEU A 628 -12.55 7.26 37.06
N VAL A 629 -12.93 7.94 35.97
CA VAL A 629 -13.28 7.33 34.67
C VAL A 629 -12.06 6.87 33.87
N GLY A 630 -10.87 7.34 34.24
CA GLY A 630 -9.61 6.93 33.62
C GLY A 630 -9.53 7.26 32.14
N PHE A 631 -9.41 6.22 31.31
CA PHE A 631 -9.17 6.34 29.87
C PHE A 631 -10.31 7.07 29.13
N LEU A 632 -11.55 6.93 29.59
CA LEU A 632 -12.72 7.64 29.07
C LEU A 632 -12.76 9.12 29.48
N GLY A 633 -11.84 9.57 30.33
CA GLY A 633 -11.65 10.99 30.63
C GLY A 633 -11.03 11.77 29.46
N ASN A 634 -10.51 11.09 28.44
CA ASN A 634 -10.06 11.74 27.21
C ASN A 634 -11.24 11.87 26.22
N PRO A 635 -11.61 13.09 25.80
CA PRO A 635 -12.76 13.32 24.94
C PRO A 635 -12.63 12.67 23.55
N GLN A 636 -11.42 12.64 22.98
CA GLN A 636 -11.16 12.03 21.66
C GLN A 636 -11.36 10.51 21.69
N ARG A 637 -10.91 9.87 22.77
CA ARG A 637 -11.12 8.42 22.98
C ARG A 637 -12.59 8.08 23.14
N THR A 638 -13.33 8.91 23.86
CA THR A 638 -14.78 8.78 24.02
C THR A 638 -15.49 8.96 22.68
N ASN A 639 -15.13 9.99 21.91
CA ASN A 639 -15.67 10.20 20.56
C ASN A 639 -15.40 9.02 19.63
N VAL A 640 -14.17 8.49 19.61
CA VAL A 640 -13.84 7.30 18.80
C VAL A 640 -14.68 6.10 19.24
N ALA A 641 -14.77 5.80 20.54
CA ALA A 641 -15.54 4.67 21.05
C ALA A 641 -17.02 4.73 20.68
N LEU A 642 -17.64 5.91 20.74
CA LEU A 642 -19.06 6.11 20.49
C LEU A 642 -19.44 6.17 18.99
N THR A 643 -18.46 6.18 18.09
CA THR A 643 -18.67 6.38 16.64
C THR A 643 -18.22 5.18 15.80
N ARG A 644 -18.11 4.00 16.42
CA ARG A 644 -17.73 2.74 15.75
C ARG A 644 -18.93 1.92 15.25
N ALA A 645 -20.14 2.21 15.73
CA ALA A 645 -21.37 1.52 15.36
C ALA A 645 -22.06 2.17 14.16
#